data_AF-A0A976QAZ3-F1
#
_entry.id   AF-A0A976QAZ3-F1
#
_cell.length_a   1.000
_cell.length_b   1.000
_cell.length_c   1.000
_cell.angle_alpha   90.00
_cell.angle_beta   90.00
_cell.angle_gamma   90.00
#
_symmetry.space_group_name_H-M   'P 1'
#
loop_
_entity.id
_entity.type
_entity.pdbx_description
1 polymer ?
#
loop_
_entity_poly.entity_id
_entity_poly.type
_entity_poly.pdbx_seq_one_letter_code
_entity_poly.pdbx_strand_id
1 'polypeptide(L)'
;MANKLGKFNIVFDSWTFEAGNKTIDEIYQGIDASGLLVYFISNESLESEWVKKEINRAEEYIKNGKPKRFLPFLIDQAVKHNDERIPQWIRDEYNLKYISKPTKCHDLIRQALRLVSWDLYPKKKQTDQLFIGRTSQIKQYEERIYDFDKSTPISIIVSGLPSIGRRKFIKHVLVNSNKVRANYSAPILFLDSRNSIEDLIVKLYGQGYSQHTNDYILNLSSKPVNEKIIIAADLISELYGNNDILFIIDNLCIVSKDGFFADWFLPIINTIKNLNGLAICVISQARTRAKTILHNQFVFAIEIPELEPYERKALFKSLLDIEKIEINNQDFKIISDQFTGFPEQITYTTSLLMHEGLDYVINNPHEIVDYNTEKVARLVRNFDNNMLALQVLKIFSESEFLSFNVLEDILKEDFNEARKIISEFSNEFIIEYVGNTREFPRLNDSVKDYIQRLGYKLTEKYYANLKQHAEIAFKDYEIVDRDISDYVVSFKEALKQGYQVPNEFLIPSHYVNAMKELYNYEKRYKVVITLAERILQNEQYLDRRIVREIRYWLCSALARKRDRRILEEVQKIDGPDHSFLLGFYYRIIGRHEDAIQRLKQTLEIAPYYYRANRELIQVYLNTEQYEEAFSLARESYYNDKNNPYNLQSYFRCLIRVEGTKQKDELTILLNGLKNNSHEKSKEMYQTALAQYYAFAENNDFKAIQTVDDAIASFPKNMYPYLTKLEILRKSNNISEIEKTIKEIEGKFDEDSDIFMKLSFLSCKYILQVQLGNKEQALKILNKEIKQNFSKTIYDNLLAEFNKI
;
A
#
# COMPACT_ATOMS: atom_id res chain seq x y z
N MET A 1 26.85 -14.38 1.00
CA MET A 1 25.81 -15.36 1.39
C MET A 1 25.56 -15.38 2.90
N ALA A 2 26.61 -15.53 3.72
CA ALA A 2 26.52 -15.49 5.19
C ALA A 2 25.68 -14.30 5.72
N ASN A 3 25.93 -13.08 5.23
CA ASN A 3 25.16 -11.89 5.60
C ASN A 3 23.65 -12.03 5.32
N LYS A 4 23.26 -12.68 4.22
CA LYS A 4 21.84 -12.87 3.84
C LYS A 4 21.13 -13.91 4.73
N LEU A 5 21.85 -14.90 5.25
CA LEU A 5 21.28 -15.91 6.16
C LEU A 5 21.13 -15.39 7.60
N GLY A 6 21.92 -14.38 7.96
CA GLY A 6 21.89 -13.68 9.24
C GLY A 6 22.83 -14.30 10.28
N LYS A 7 23.54 -13.45 11.02
CA LYS A 7 24.61 -13.83 11.96
C LYS A 7 24.18 -14.83 13.03
N PHE A 8 22.94 -14.73 13.51
CA PHE A 8 22.42 -15.61 14.58
C PHE A 8 21.91 -16.97 14.08
N ASN A 9 21.86 -17.20 12.76
CA ASN A 9 21.26 -18.40 12.18
C ASN A 9 22.29 -19.35 11.56
N ILE A 10 23.58 -19.02 11.61
CA ILE A 10 24.65 -19.80 10.98
C ILE A 10 25.85 -19.94 11.91
N VAL A 11 26.58 -21.05 11.75
CA VAL A 11 27.95 -21.18 12.25
C VAL A 11 28.88 -20.67 11.14
N PHE A 12 29.61 -19.61 11.43
CA PHE A 12 30.60 -19.03 10.53
C PHE A 12 31.83 -18.70 11.35
N ASP A 13 32.98 -19.23 10.95
CA ASP A 13 34.25 -19.20 11.69
C ASP A 13 34.58 -17.81 12.25
N SER A 14 34.56 -16.78 11.40
CA SER A 14 34.88 -15.40 11.77
C SER A 14 33.84 -14.73 12.70
N TRP A 15 32.66 -15.32 12.86
CA TRP A 15 31.57 -14.75 13.67
C TRP A 15 31.29 -15.50 14.95
N THR A 16 31.53 -16.81 14.96
CA THR A 16 31.03 -17.71 16.00
C THR A 16 32.12 -18.39 16.80
N PHE A 17 33.35 -18.50 16.28
CA PHE A 17 34.41 -19.18 17.02
C PHE A 17 34.90 -18.33 18.18
N GLU A 18 35.04 -18.96 19.35
CA GLU A 18 35.50 -18.27 20.55
C GLU A 18 37.02 -18.03 20.51
N ALA A 19 37.42 -16.82 20.90
CA ALA A 19 38.83 -16.46 20.97
C ALA A 19 39.56 -17.29 22.04
N GLY A 20 40.63 -17.98 21.64
CA GLY A 20 41.45 -18.82 22.53
C GLY A 20 41.16 -20.33 22.45
N ASN A 21 40.08 -20.74 21.77
CA ASN A 21 39.76 -22.15 21.57
C ASN A 21 40.49 -22.74 20.36
N LYS A 22 40.62 -24.08 20.32
CA LYS A 22 41.19 -24.78 19.17
C LYS A 22 40.19 -24.75 18.02
N THR A 23 40.59 -24.18 16.89
CA THR A 23 39.77 -24.06 15.67
C THR A 23 39.12 -25.39 15.25
N ILE A 24 39.84 -26.50 15.36
CA ILE A 24 39.31 -27.82 14.96
C ILE A 24 38.17 -28.30 15.89
N ASP A 25 38.24 -27.96 17.18
CA ASP A 25 37.19 -28.34 18.14
C ASP A 25 35.94 -27.49 17.92
N GLU A 26 36.11 -26.19 17.64
CA GLU A 26 35.03 -25.26 17.26
C GLU A 26 34.31 -25.71 15.99
N ILE A 27 35.06 -26.16 14.97
CA ILE A 27 34.51 -26.74 13.74
C ILE A 27 33.62 -27.95 14.07
N TYR A 28 34.12 -28.90 14.85
CA TYR A 28 33.39 -30.12 15.16
C TYR A 28 32.15 -29.86 16.03
N GLN A 29 32.24 -28.95 16.99
CA GLN A 29 31.09 -28.49 17.77
C GLN A 29 30.06 -27.80 16.88
N GLY A 30 30.50 -26.95 15.95
CA GLY A 30 29.66 -26.28 14.97
C GLY A 30 28.88 -27.25 14.08
N ILE A 31 29.53 -28.31 13.60
CA ILE A 31 28.88 -29.37 12.80
C ILE A 31 27.83 -30.12 13.65
N ASP A 32 28.16 -30.52 14.88
CA ASP A 32 27.22 -31.27 15.75
C ASP A 32 26.00 -30.43 16.17
N ALA A 33 26.20 -29.13 16.39
CA ALA A 33 25.14 -28.19 16.77
C ALA A 33 24.23 -27.79 15.59
N SER A 34 24.65 -28.03 14.36
CA SER A 34 23.95 -27.57 13.16
C SER A 34 22.83 -28.52 12.72
N GLY A 35 21.68 -27.95 12.33
CA GLY A 35 20.59 -28.72 11.70
C GLY A 35 20.83 -29.05 10.23
N LEU A 36 21.66 -28.27 9.55
CA LEU A 36 22.00 -28.38 8.13
C LEU A 36 23.48 -28.05 7.94
N LEU A 37 24.24 -28.94 7.30
CA LEU A 37 25.59 -28.66 6.83
C LEU A 37 25.56 -28.39 5.32
N VAL A 38 26.19 -27.30 4.91
CA VAL A 38 26.28 -26.88 3.50
C VAL A 38 27.73 -26.97 3.07
N TYR A 39 27.99 -27.70 1.99
CA TYR A 39 29.34 -27.85 1.44
C TYR A 39 29.44 -27.21 0.05
N PHE A 40 30.26 -26.17 -0.08
CA PHE A 40 30.53 -25.54 -1.37
C PHE A 40 31.76 -26.17 -2.01
N ILE A 41 31.56 -26.89 -3.10
CA ILE A 41 32.58 -27.59 -3.88
C ILE A 41 33.11 -26.64 -4.96
N SER A 42 34.35 -26.19 -4.75
CA SER A 42 35.22 -25.50 -5.71
C SER A 42 36.62 -26.12 -5.73
N ASN A 43 37.46 -25.75 -6.68
CA ASN A 43 38.87 -26.18 -6.69
C ASN A 43 39.57 -25.85 -5.35
N GLU A 44 39.39 -24.65 -4.83
CA GLU A 44 39.99 -24.21 -3.55
C GLU A 44 39.49 -25.05 -2.37
N SER A 45 38.19 -25.38 -2.36
CA SER A 45 37.61 -26.21 -1.30
C SER A 45 38.15 -27.65 -1.32
N LEU A 46 38.43 -28.20 -2.52
CA LEU A 46 38.93 -29.56 -2.69
C LEU A 46 40.41 -29.67 -2.34
N GLU A 47 41.17 -28.58 -2.47
CA GLU A 47 42.58 -28.51 -2.12
C GLU A 47 42.81 -28.21 -0.63
N SER A 48 41.84 -27.57 0.05
CA SER A 48 41.95 -27.19 1.46
C SER A 48 42.00 -28.38 2.43
N GLU A 49 43.08 -28.47 3.20
CA GLU A 49 43.24 -29.47 4.26
C GLU A 49 42.21 -29.34 5.38
N TRP A 50 41.71 -28.12 5.65
CA TRP A 50 40.66 -27.90 6.65
C TRP A 50 39.32 -28.47 6.20
N VAL A 51 38.94 -28.20 4.94
CA VAL A 51 37.69 -28.71 4.35
C VAL A 51 37.71 -30.24 4.28
N LYS A 52 38.85 -30.85 3.90
CA LYS A 52 38.98 -32.31 3.93
C LYS A 52 38.72 -32.90 5.33
N LYS A 53 39.27 -32.28 6.38
CA LYS A 53 39.02 -32.70 7.78
C LYS A 53 37.56 -32.54 8.19
N GLU A 54 36.94 -31.42 7.80
CA GLU A 54 35.52 -31.14 8.04
C GLU A 54 34.62 -32.21 7.41
N ILE A 55 34.80 -32.47 6.11
CA ILE A 55 33.95 -33.39 5.35
C ILE A 55 34.16 -34.85 5.76
N ASN A 56 35.39 -35.27 6.05
CA ASN A 56 35.66 -36.60 6.57
C ASN A 56 34.97 -36.83 7.92
N ARG A 57 35.01 -35.83 8.81
CA ARG A 57 34.32 -35.93 10.09
C ARG A 57 32.80 -35.82 9.95
N ALA A 58 32.31 -35.01 9.01
CA ALA A 58 30.89 -34.86 8.73
C ALA A 58 30.24 -36.19 8.32
N GLU A 59 30.95 -37.07 7.59
CA GLU A 59 30.43 -38.40 7.22
C GLU A 59 30.01 -39.22 8.45
N GLU A 60 30.85 -39.25 9.49
CA GLU A 60 30.57 -39.96 10.75
C GLU A 60 29.38 -39.35 11.48
N TYR A 61 29.33 -38.02 11.56
CA TYR A 61 28.21 -37.31 12.18
C TYR A 61 26.91 -37.62 11.44
N ILE A 62 26.88 -37.50 10.10
CA ILE A 62 25.68 -37.72 9.28
C ILE A 62 25.16 -39.14 9.46
N LYS A 63 26.04 -40.14 9.52
CA LYS A 63 25.68 -41.55 9.84
C LYS A 63 25.06 -41.69 11.23
N ASN A 64 25.45 -40.86 12.18
CA ASN A 64 24.87 -40.77 13.53
C ASN A 64 23.61 -39.88 13.62
N GLY A 65 23.10 -39.39 12.47
CA GLY A 65 21.85 -38.63 12.40
C GLY A 65 21.97 -37.13 12.73
N LYS A 66 23.18 -36.58 12.71
CA LYS A 66 23.47 -35.14 12.91
C LYS A 66 24.54 -34.67 11.93
N PRO A 67 24.50 -33.51 11.28
CA PRO A 67 23.33 -32.64 11.13
C PRO A 67 22.16 -33.41 10.52
N LYS A 68 20.94 -32.89 10.71
CA LYS A 68 19.73 -33.53 10.17
C LYS A 68 19.76 -33.63 8.64
N ARG A 69 20.49 -32.73 7.96
CA ARG A 69 20.63 -32.70 6.50
C ARG A 69 22.04 -32.25 6.09
N PHE A 70 22.48 -32.75 4.95
CA PHE A 70 23.71 -32.34 4.26
C PHE A 70 23.36 -31.85 2.84
N LEU A 71 24.00 -30.77 2.40
CA LEU A 71 23.71 -30.14 1.11
C LEU A 71 25.01 -29.73 0.40
N PRO A 72 25.48 -30.56 -0.56
CA PRO A 72 26.64 -30.22 -1.38
C PRO A 72 26.22 -29.38 -2.60
N PHE A 73 26.98 -28.32 -2.87
CA PHE A 73 26.82 -27.45 -4.04
C PHE A 73 28.11 -27.40 -4.85
N LEU A 74 28.03 -27.74 -6.13
CA LEU A 74 29.12 -27.52 -7.05
C LEU A 74 29.04 -26.06 -7.54
N ILE A 75 30.01 -25.22 -7.15
CA ILE A 75 30.00 -23.77 -7.45
C ILE A 75 31.10 -23.35 -8.42
N ASP A 76 32.00 -24.28 -8.77
CA ASP A 76 33.06 -24.06 -9.74
C ASP A 76 32.75 -24.85 -11.02
N GLN A 77 32.72 -24.14 -12.16
CA GLN A 77 32.40 -24.73 -13.46
C GLN A 77 33.51 -25.67 -13.95
N ALA A 78 34.75 -25.49 -13.47
CA ALA A 78 35.88 -26.33 -13.85
C ALA A 78 35.83 -27.71 -13.16
N VAL A 79 35.17 -27.81 -12.00
CA VAL A 79 35.02 -29.06 -11.26
C VAL A 79 33.80 -29.82 -11.79
N LYS A 80 33.96 -31.09 -12.13
CA LYS A 80 32.86 -31.96 -12.57
C LYS A 80 32.29 -32.78 -11.42
N HIS A 81 31.05 -33.23 -11.57
CA HIS A 81 30.38 -34.09 -10.57
C HIS A 81 31.12 -35.40 -10.26
N ASN A 82 31.97 -35.86 -11.17
CA ASN A 82 32.77 -37.09 -11.05
C ASN A 82 34.25 -36.83 -10.72
N ASP A 83 34.63 -35.61 -10.29
CA ASP A 83 36.01 -35.30 -9.88
C ASP A 83 36.44 -36.24 -8.73
N GLU A 84 37.60 -36.89 -8.90
CA GLU A 84 38.12 -37.90 -7.98
C GLU A 84 38.40 -37.35 -6.57
N ARG A 85 38.66 -36.04 -6.45
CA ARG A 85 38.92 -35.36 -5.17
C ARG A 85 37.68 -35.25 -4.28
N ILE A 86 36.48 -35.33 -4.85
CA ILE A 86 35.22 -35.33 -4.09
C ILE A 86 35.10 -36.68 -3.33
N PRO A 87 34.74 -36.73 -2.04
CA PRO A 87 34.55 -38.02 -1.36
C PRO A 87 33.52 -38.93 -2.04
N GLN A 88 33.81 -40.24 -2.08
CA GLN A 88 32.98 -41.24 -2.78
C GLN A 88 31.53 -41.24 -2.30
N TRP A 89 31.29 -41.14 -0.98
CA TRP A 89 29.94 -41.10 -0.41
C TRP A 89 29.13 -39.89 -0.91
N ILE A 90 29.79 -38.77 -1.21
CA ILE A 90 29.12 -37.60 -1.78
C ILE A 90 28.76 -37.85 -3.25
N ARG A 91 29.70 -38.41 -4.03
CA ARG A 91 29.47 -38.71 -5.45
C ARG A 91 28.35 -39.74 -5.67
N ASP A 92 28.28 -40.74 -4.80
CA ASP A 92 27.36 -41.86 -4.96
C ASP A 92 25.94 -41.53 -4.45
N GLU A 93 25.84 -40.73 -3.39
CA GLU A 93 24.55 -40.47 -2.72
C GLU A 93 23.90 -39.13 -3.13
N TYR A 94 24.67 -38.16 -3.67
CA TYR A 94 24.18 -36.81 -3.94
C TYR A 94 24.24 -36.44 -5.43
N ASN A 95 23.17 -35.79 -5.90
CA ASN A 95 23.10 -35.25 -7.25
C ASN A 95 23.83 -33.90 -7.33
N LEU A 96 25.12 -33.95 -7.67
CA LEU A 96 25.97 -32.77 -7.80
C LEU A 96 25.69 -32.04 -9.12
N LYS A 97 25.13 -30.83 -9.03
CA LYS A 97 24.91 -29.94 -10.17
C LYS A 97 25.60 -28.61 -9.95
N TYR A 98 26.17 -28.07 -11.03
CA TYR A 98 26.77 -26.75 -11.03
C TYR A 98 25.71 -25.67 -10.77
N ILE A 99 26.01 -24.78 -9.83
CA ILE A 99 25.20 -23.61 -9.48
C ILE A 99 26.09 -22.39 -9.53
N SER A 100 25.90 -21.57 -10.57
CA SER A 100 26.69 -20.36 -10.78
C SER A 100 26.31 -19.19 -9.87
N LYS A 101 25.08 -19.18 -9.32
CA LYS A 101 24.52 -18.02 -8.62
C LYS A 101 24.35 -18.25 -7.11
N PRO A 102 24.91 -17.37 -6.26
CA PRO A 102 24.72 -17.43 -4.81
C PRO A 102 23.25 -17.33 -4.36
N THR A 103 22.40 -16.64 -5.11
CA THR A 103 20.95 -16.51 -4.85
C THR A 103 20.24 -17.86 -4.94
N LYS A 104 20.55 -18.66 -5.96
CA LYS A 104 19.99 -20.01 -6.10
C LYS A 104 20.44 -20.94 -4.97
N CYS A 105 21.73 -20.91 -4.60
CA CYS A 105 22.25 -21.65 -3.45
C CYS A 105 21.50 -21.26 -2.16
N HIS A 106 21.29 -19.96 -1.95
CA HIS A 106 20.55 -19.45 -0.81
C HIS A 106 19.11 -20.01 -0.75
N ASP A 107 18.38 -20.04 -1.86
CA ASP A 107 17.01 -20.55 -1.88
C ASP A 107 16.94 -22.05 -1.60
N LEU A 108 17.90 -22.83 -2.11
CA LEU A 108 18.01 -24.26 -1.84
C LEU A 108 18.33 -24.52 -0.36
N ILE A 109 19.20 -23.72 0.26
CA ILE A 109 19.47 -23.75 1.70
C ILE A 109 18.18 -23.48 2.49
N ARG A 110 17.41 -22.45 2.13
CA ARG A 110 16.12 -22.14 2.77
C ARG A 110 15.11 -23.28 2.66
N GLN A 111 15.00 -23.90 1.48
CA GLN A 111 14.13 -25.06 1.27
C GLN A 111 14.55 -26.25 2.12
N ALA A 112 15.85 -26.46 2.33
CA ALA A 112 16.38 -27.48 3.23
C ALA A 112 16.12 -27.13 4.72
N LEU A 113 16.37 -25.89 5.14
CA LEU A 113 16.07 -25.41 6.50
C LEU A 113 14.59 -25.51 6.84
N ARG A 114 13.69 -25.29 5.87
CA ARG A 114 12.24 -25.48 6.07
C ARG A 114 11.91 -26.94 6.40
N LEU A 115 12.55 -27.89 5.74
CA LEU A 115 12.39 -29.31 6.06
C LEU A 115 12.92 -29.61 7.46
N VAL A 116 14.10 -29.10 7.83
CA VAL A 116 14.64 -29.24 9.19
C VAL A 116 13.66 -28.65 10.23
N SER A 117 13.09 -27.47 9.96
CA SER A 117 12.08 -26.86 10.85
C SER A 117 10.81 -27.71 10.96
N TRP A 118 10.40 -28.40 9.91
CA TRP A 118 9.23 -29.30 9.96
C TRP A 118 9.53 -30.60 10.69
N ASP A 119 10.76 -31.11 10.57
CA ASP A 119 11.24 -32.29 11.28
C ASP A 119 11.35 -32.00 12.80
N LEU A 120 11.79 -30.80 13.18
CA LEU A 120 11.88 -30.35 14.57
C LEU A 120 10.52 -29.93 15.18
N TYR A 121 9.63 -29.34 14.37
CA TYR A 121 8.35 -28.81 14.83
C TYR A 121 7.18 -29.38 13.99
N PRO A 122 6.72 -30.62 14.26
CA PRO A 122 5.67 -31.27 13.47
C PRO A 122 4.34 -30.51 13.41
N LYS A 123 3.97 -29.81 14.50
CA LYS A 123 2.78 -28.95 14.55
C LYS A 123 2.84 -27.86 13.48
N LYS A 124 3.99 -27.21 13.33
CA LYS A 124 4.22 -26.19 12.30
C LYS A 124 4.09 -26.75 10.88
N LYS A 125 4.53 -28.00 10.65
CA LYS A 125 4.33 -28.70 9.37
C LYS A 125 2.83 -28.87 9.07
N GLN A 126 2.04 -29.31 10.05
CA GLN A 126 0.59 -29.47 9.91
C GLN A 126 -0.08 -28.13 9.56
N THR A 127 0.22 -27.06 10.30
CA THR A 127 -0.31 -25.71 10.02
C THR A 127 0.12 -25.20 8.64
N ASP A 128 1.41 -25.34 8.29
CA ASP A 128 1.96 -24.92 6.99
C ASP A 128 1.32 -25.64 5.80
N GLN A 129 0.89 -26.88 5.99
CA GLN A 129 0.29 -27.73 4.94
C GLN A 129 -1.23 -27.75 4.96
N LEU A 130 -1.86 -27.27 6.05
CA LEU A 130 -3.32 -27.24 6.19
C LEU A 130 -3.95 -26.45 5.04
N PHE A 131 -4.83 -27.12 4.30
CA PHE A 131 -5.61 -26.55 3.21
C PHE A 131 -6.94 -27.31 3.15
N ILE A 132 -8.06 -26.57 3.17
CA ILE A 132 -9.40 -27.15 3.25
C ILE A 132 -10.30 -26.50 2.21
N GLY A 133 -11.10 -27.34 1.55
CA GLY A 133 -12.13 -26.91 0.60
C GLY A 133 -11.60 -26.63 -0.81
N ARG A 134 -12.34 -25.81 -1.56
CA ARG A 134 -12.03 -25.38 -2.93
C ARG A 134 -12.06 -26.52 -3.96
N THR A 135 -12.85 -27.55 -3.71
CA THR A 135 -12.93 -28.75 -4.57
C THR A 135 -13.24 -28.40 -6.03
N SER A 136 -14.14 -27.43 -6.28
CA SER A 136 -14.47 -27.00 -7.64
C SER A 136 -13.31 -26.26 -8.32
N GLN A 137 -12.57 -25.41 -7.61
CA GLN A 137 -11.40 -24.72 -8.16
C GLN A 137 -10.23 -25.67 -8.39
N ILE A 138 -10.02 -26.65 -7.51
CA ILE A 138 -9.02 -27.71 -7.70
C ILE A 138 -9.35 -28.51 -8.97
N LYS A 139 -10.61 -28.93 -9.12
CA LYS A 139 -11.08 -29.63 -10.32
C LYS A 139 -10.82 -28.81 -11.60
N GLN A 140 -11.17 -27.51 -11.60
CA GLN A 140 -10.91 -26.64 -12.76
C GLN A 140 -9.42 -26.54 -13.09
N TYR A 141 -8.56 -26.48 -12.07
CA TYR A 141 -7.12 -26.49 -12.26
C TYR A 141 -6.65 -27.79 -12.90
N GLU A 142 -7.05 -28.94 -12.36
CA GLU A 142 -6.66 -30.26 -12.87
C GLU A 142 -7.14 -30.47 -14.29
N GLU A 143 -8.41 -30.16 -14.58
CA GLU A 143 -8.99 -30.24 -15.93
C GLU A 143 -8.18 -29.43 -16.93
N ARG A 144 -7.67 -28.26 -16.56
CA ARG A 144 -6.88 -27.43 -17.46
C ARG A 144 -5.43 -27.90 -17.60
N ILE A 145 -4.80 -28.34 -16.52
CA ILE A 145 -3.37 -28.69 -16.50
C ILE A 145 -3.10 -30.06 -17.12
N TYR A 146 -4.07 -30.96 -17.06
CA TYR A 146 -4.02 -32.28 -17.67
C TYR A 146 -4.80 -32.38 -18.99
N ASP A 147 -5.20 -31.24 -19.56
CA ASP A 147 -5.80 -31.16 -20.90
C ASP A 147 -4.73 -31.38 -21.97
N PHE A 148 -4.64 -32.58 -22.53
CA PHE A 148 -3.68 -32.92 -23.59
C PHE A 148 -4.02 -32.33 -24.96
N ASP A 149 -5.26 -31.86 -25.16
CA ASP A 149 -5.68 -31.20 -26.40
C ASP A 149 -5.26 -29.71 -26.43
N LYS A 150 -4.79 -29.16 -25.30
CA LYS A 150 -4.35 -27.77 -25.17
C LYS A 150 -2.88 -27.68 -24.76
N SER A 151 -2.23 -26.60 -25.20
CA SER A 151 -0.89 -26.25 -24.71
C SER A 151 -0.90 -26.09 -23.18
N THR A 152 0.20 -26.48 -22.51
CA THR A 152 0.37 -26.19 -21.07
C THR A 152 0.38 -24.67 -20.87
N PRO A 153 -0.37 -24.13 -19.89
CA PRO A 153 -0.37 -22.69 -19.65
C PRO A 153 1.00 -22.24 -19.14
N ILE A 154 1.44 -21.10 -19.63
CA ILE A 154 2.69 -20.43 -19.22
C ILE A 154 2.43 -19.59 -17.99
N SER A 155 1.24 -19.01 -17.91
CA SER A 155 0.82 -18.20 -16.79
C SER A 155 -0.52 -18.68 -16.23
N ILE A 156 -0.57 -18.79 -14.90
CA ILE A 156 -1.80 -19.02 -14.16
C ILE A 156 -2.11 -17.78 -13.33
N ILE A 157 -3.33 -17.28 -13.47
CA ILE A 157 -3.83 -16.13 -12.75
C ILE A 157 -4.85 -16.61 -11.72
N VAL A 158 -4.56 -16.37 -10.45
CA VAL A 158 -5.46 -16.69 -9.34
C VAL A 158 -6.00 -15.38 -8.77
N SER A 159 -7.29 -15.16 -8.98
CA SER A 159 -8.00 -13.93 -8.61
C SER A 159 -8.93 -14.12 -7.41
N GLY A 160 -9.26 -13.03 -6.71
CA GLY A 160 -10.11 -13.06 -5.52
C GLY A 160 -9.75 -11.96 -4.52
N LEU A 161 -10.59 -11.80 -3.49
CA LEU A 161 -10.44 -10.75 -2.49
C LEU A 161 -9.10 -10.83 -1.71
N PRO A 162 -8.62 -9.72 -1.13
CA PRO A 162 -7.59 -9.74 -0.10
C PRO A 162 -7.85 -10.83 0.95
N SER A 163 -6.79 -11.52 1.37
CA SER A 163 -6.84 -12.55 2.42
C SER A 163 -7.70 -13.80 2.19
N ILE A 164 -8.25 -13.99 0.98
CA ILE A 164 -9.10 -15.14 0.66
C ILE A 164 -8.35 -16.48 0.47
N GLY A 165 -7.01 -16.46 0.57
CA GLY A 165 -6.16 -17.66 0.46
C GLY A 165 -5.59 -17.96 -0.93
N ARG A 166 -5.61 -17.02 -1.88
CA ARG A 166 -5.10 -17.20 -3.27
C ARG A 166 -3.68 -17.78 -3.34
N ARG A 167 -2.75 -17.24 -2.54
CA ARG A 167 -1.34 -17.70 -2.48
C ARG A 167 -1.24 -19.13 -1.97
N LYS A 168 -2.06 -19.50 -0.98
CA LYS A 168 -2.11 -20.85 -0.42
C LYS A 168 -2.73 -21.83 -1.42
N PHE A 169 -3.79 -21.43 -2.12
CA PHE A 169 -4.43 -22.22 -3.18
C PHE A 169 -3.43 -22.57 -4.28
N ILE A 170 -2.76 -21.58 -4.90
CA ILE A 170 -1.84 -21.85 -6.01
C ILE A 170 -0.68 -22.74 -5.58
N LYS A 171 -0.14 -22.53 -4.37
CA LYS A 171 0.90 -23.41 -3.81
C LYS A 171 0.37 -24.84 -3.60
N HIS A 172 -0.84 -24.99 -3.08
CA HIS A 172 -1.44 -26.31 -2.82
C HIS A 172 -1.63 -27.10 -4.12
N VAL A 173 -2.25 -26.50 -5.14
CA VAL A 173 -2.49 -27.21 -6.41
C VAL A 173 -1.17 -27.58 -7.11
N LEU A 174 -0.16 -26.70 -7.09
CA LEU A 174 1.16 -27.00 -7.68
C LEU A 174 1.88 -28.15 -6.97
N VAL A 175 1.71 -28.27 -5.65
CA VAL A 175 2.25 -29.38 -4.86
C VAL A 175 1.52 -30.68 -5.20
N ASN A 176 0.18 -30.66 -5.21
CA ASN A 176 -0.63 -31.85 -5.49
C ASN A 176 -0.43 -32.37 -6.92
N SER A 177 -0.24 -31.48 -7.89
CA SER A 177 0.04 -31.85 -9.28
C SER A 177 1.52 -32.16 -9.55
N ASN A 178 2.35 -32.30 -8.51
CA ASN A 178 3.78 -32.58 -8.58
C ASN A 178 4.59 -31.59 -9.44
N LYS A 179 4.13 -30.34 -9.57
CA LYS A 179 4.89 -29.28 -10.27
C LYS A 179 5.98 -28.70 -9.39
N VAL A 180 5.74 -28.66 -8.07
CA VAL A 180 6.72 -28.23 -7.08
C VAL A 180 6.67 -29.13 -5.84
N ARG A 181 7.73 -29.15 -5.05
CA ARG A 181 7.75 -29.87 -3.76
C ARG A 181 7.04 -29.06 -2.68
N ALA A 182 6.54 -29.71 -1.62
CA ALA A 182 5.88 -29.03 -0.50
C ALA A 182 6.76 -27.93 0.15
N ASN A 183 8.07 -28.19 0.24
CA ASN A 183 9.05 -27.25 0.80
C ASN A 183 9.50 -26.16 -0.19
N TYR A 184 9.01 -26.18 -1.43
CA TYR A 184 9.34 -25.17 -2.43
C TYR A 184 9.05 -23.76 -1.93
N SER A 185 9.98 -22.86 -2.24
CA SER A 185 9.88 -21.43 -2.00
C SER A 185 10.01 -20.74 -3.34
N ALA A 186 8.92 -20.13 -3.81
CA ALA A 186 8.90 -19.42 -5.07
C ALA A 186 9.60 -18.05 -4.91
N PRO A 187 10.29 -17.55 -5.96
CA PRO A 187 10.62 -16.13 -6.04
C PRO A 187 9.33 -15.31 -6.16
N ILE A 188 9.15 -14.32 -5.27
CA ILE A 188 7.93 -13.52 -5.18
C ILE A 188 8.23 -12.05 -5.51
N LEU A 189 7.50 -11.50 -6.47
CA LEU A 189 7.48 -10.08 -6.77
C LEU A 189 6.16 -9.44 -6.35
N PHE A 190 6.22 -8.20 -5.88
CA PHE A 190 5.05 -7.39 -5.59
C PHE A 190 4.94 -6.30 -6.64
N LEU A 191 3.76 -6.15 -7.24
CA LEU A 191 3.47 -5.08 -8.19
C LEU A 191 2.13 -4.44 -7.83
N ASP A 192 2.11 -3.12 -7.69
CA ASP A 192 0.89 -2.34 -7.52
C ASP A 192 0.59 -1.45 -8.74
N SER A 193 -0.57 -0.81 -8.73
CA SER A 193 -1.08 0.00 -9.85
C SER A 193 -0.16 1.15 -10.30
N ARG A 194 0.89 1.48 -9.53
CA ARG A 194 1.89 2.54 -9.85
C ARG A 194 3.16 1.97 -10.48
N ASN A 195 3.33 0.65 -10.48
CA ASN A 195 4.45 -0.01 -11.13
C ASN A 195 4.15 -0.27 -12.61
N SER A 196 5.22 -0.34 -13.41
CA SER A 196 5.18 -0.66 -14.84
C SER A 196 6.09 -1.84 -15.20
N ILE A 197 6.27 -2.07 -16.50
CA ILE A 197 7.19 -3.11 -16.98
C ILE A 197 8.63 -2.85 -16.50
N GLU A 198 9.04 -1.59 -16.35
CA GLU A 198 10.35 -1.22 -15.83
C GLU A 198 10.55 -1.71 -14.40
N ASP A 199 9.56 -1.54 -13.52
CA ASP A 199 9.59 -2.10 -12.17
C ASP A 199 9.69 -3.62 -12.19
N LEU A 200 8.95 -4.30 -13.09
CA LEU A 200 9.05 -5.75 -13.26
C LEU A 200 10.47 -6.16 -13.65
N ILE A 201 11.09 -5.47 -14.61
CA ILE A 201 12.46 -5.75 -15.07
C ILE A 201 13.47 -5.57 -13.92
N VAL A 202 13.43 -4.43 -13.23
CA VAL A 202 14.35 -4.15 -12.11
C VAL A 202 14.16 -5.18 -10.99
N LYS A 203 12.91 -5.52 -10.66
CA LYS A 203 12.60 -6.50 -9.62
C LYS A 203 13.00 -7.93 -10.02
N LEU A 204 12.85 -8.32 -11.28
CA LEU A 204 13.32 -9.60 -11.83
C LEU A 204 14.84 -9.69 -11.80
N TYR A 205 15.53 -8.66 -12.28
CA TYR A 205 16.99 -8.59 -12.27
C TYR A 205 17.53 -8.65 -10.84
N GLY A 206 16.93 -7.89 -9.92
CA GLY A 206 17.29 -7.87 -8.50
C GLY A 206 17.01 -9.18 -7.74
N GLN A 207 16.31 -10.15 -8.33
CA GLN A 207 16.28 -11.51 -7.79
C GLN A 207 17.65 -12.21 -7.90
N GLY A 208 18.54 -11.70 -8.76
CA GLY A 208 19.92 -12.16 -8.91
C GLY A 208 20.06 -13.51 -9.62
N TYR A 209 19.06 -13.92 -10.42
CA TYR A 209 19.18 -15.10 -11.30
C TYR A 209 19.88 -14.76 -12.62
N SER A 210 19.84 -13.49 -13.04
CA SER A 210 20.34 -13.08 -14.36
C SER A 210 21.85 -13.17 -14.49
N GLN A 211 22.32 -13.57 -15.67
CA GLN A 211 23.75 -13.61 -16.02
C GLN A 211 24.24 -12.30 -16.65
N HIS A 212 23.34 -11.38 -16.96
CA HIS A 212 23.67 -10.09 -17.56
C HIS A 212 24.38 -9.15 -16.57
N THR A 213 25.08 -8.16 -17.12
CA THR A 213 25.67 -7.06 -16.35
C THR A 213 24.61 -6.01 -15.99
N ASN A 214 24.93 -5.13 -15.03
CA ASN A 214 24.05 -4.05 -14.57
C ASN A 214 23.58 -3.12 -15.70
N ASP A 215 24.37 -2.97 -16.77
CA ASP A 215 24.02 -2.17 -17.96
C ASP A 215 22.73 -2.63 -18.66
N TYR A 216 22.37 -3.91 -18.51
CA TYR A 216 21.20 -4.51 -19.15
C TYR A 216 19.88 -3.88 -18.71
N ILE A 217 19.83 -3.36 -17.48
CA ILE A 217 18.64 -2.73 -16.89
C ILE A 217 18.71 -1.20 -16.85
N LEU A 218 19.65 -0.59 -17.59
CA LEU A 218 19.78 0.87 -17.67
C LEU A 218 18.89 1.47 -18.76
N ASN A 219 18.57 2.75 -18.61
CA ASN A 219 17.82 3.58 -19.55
C ASN A 219 16.42 3.03 -19.89
N LEU A 220 15.78 2.29 -18.97
CA LEU A 220 14.49 1.65 -19.22
C LEU A 220 13.39 2.66 -19.59
N SER A 221 13.39 3.86 -19.00
CA SER A 221 12.41 4.92 -19.29
C SER A 221 12.47 5.46 -20.73
N SER A 222 13.60 5.28 -21.44
CA SER A 222 13.78 5.74 -22.82
C SER A 222 13.84 4.61 -23.85
N LYS A 223 13.87 3.35 -23.41
CA LYS A 223 13.81 2.20 -24.33
C LYS A 223 12.39 2.03 -24.91
N PRO A 224 12.24 1.59 -26.16
CA PRO A 224 10.97 1.16 -26.70
C PRO A 224 10.30 0.07 -25.85
N VAL A 225 8.97 0.08 -25.76
CA VAL A 225 8.20 -0.92 -25.00
C VAL A 225 8.50 -2.34 -25.47
N ASN A 226 8.69 -2.56 -26.78
CA ASN A 226 9.04 -3.87 -27.33
C ASN A 226 10.41 -4.38 -26.84
N GLU A 227 11.40 -3.49 -26.69
CA GLU A 227 12.71 -3.87 -26.16
C GLU A 227 12.59 -4.28 -24.68
N LYS A 228 11.80 -3.52 -23.90
CA LYS A 228 11.49 -3.88 -22.51
C LYS A 228 10.78 -5.22 -22.38
N ILE A 229 9.85 -5.53 -23.28
CA ILE A 229 9.18 -6.84 -23.33
C ILE A 229 10.20 -7.96 -23.55
N ILE A 230 11.18 -7.76 -24.43
CA ILE A 230 12.24 -8.74 -24.69
C ILE A 230 13.10 -8.93 -23.43
N ILE A 231 13.53 -7.85 -22.78
CA ILE A 231 14.31 -7.89 -21.54
C ILE A 231 13.56 -8.66 -20.45
N ALA A 232 12.28 -8.33 -20.22
CA ALA A 232 11.48 -9.02 -19.21
C ALA A 232 11.29 -10.51 -19.53
N ALA A 233 11.05 -10.85 -20.80
CA ALA A 233 10.91 -12.23 -21.27
C ALA A 233 12.20 -13.04 -21.09
N ASP A 234 13.36 -12.44 -21.35
CA ASP A 234 14.66 -13.07 -21.16
C ASP A 234 14.93 -13.39 -19.68
N LEU A 235 14.74 -12.40 -18.80
CA LEU A 235 14.88 -12.58 -17.34
C LEU A 235 13.93 -13.65 -16.77
N ILE A 236 12.69 -13.73 -17.27
CA ILE A 236 11.74 -14.80 -16.90
C ILE A 236 12.22 -16.17 -17.41
N SER A 237 12.80 -16.21 -18.60
CA SER A 237 13.34 -17.45 -19.19
C SER A 237 14.56 -17.96 -18.41
N GLU A 238 15.45 -17.07 -17.93
CA GLU A 238 16.56 -17.42 -17.04
C GLU A 238 16.05 -18.03 -15.72
N LEU A 239 15.02 -17.44 -15.13
CA LEU A 239 14.34 -17.96 -13.93
C LEU A 239 13.74 -19.36 -14.18
N TYR A 240 13.02 -19.53 -15.28
CA TYR A 240 12.42 -20.81 -15.66
C TYR A 240 13.48 -21.88 -15.91
N GLY A 241 14.59 -21.54 -16.57
CA GLY A 241 15.73 -22.44 -16.79
C GLY A 241 16.37 -22.95 -15.49
N ASN A 242 16.21 -22.20 -14.39
CA ASN A 242 16.63 -22.59 -13.04
C ASN A 242 15.57 -23.46 -12.31
N ASN A 243 14.52 -23.91 -13.00
CA ASN A 243 13.37 -24.65 -12.46
C ASN A 243 12.60 -23.87 -11.39
N ASP A 244 12.54 -22.54 -11.51
CA ASP A 244 11.72 -21.69 -10.63
C ASP A 244 10.47 -21.17 -11.35
N ILE A 245 9.38 -21.05 -10.58
CA ILE A 245 8.11 -20.49 -11.02
C ILE A 245 7.96 -19.13 -10.35
N LEU A 246 7.87 -18.08 -11.15
CA LEU A 246 7.73 -16.71 -10.66
C LEU A 246 6.35 -16.47 -10.07
N PHE A 247 6.27 -16.03 -8.82
CA PHE A 247 5.02 -15.61 -8.19
C PHE A 247 4.93 -14.08 -8.22
N ILE A 248 3.88 -13.53 -8.79
CA ILE A 248 3.63 -12.09 -8.81
C ILE A 248 2.39 -11.80 -7.97
N ILE A 249 2.57 -11.12 -6.84
CA ILE A 249 1.47 -10.55 -6.07
C ILE A 249 1.03 -9.26 -6.79
N ASP A 250 -0.11 -9.35 -7.45
CA ASP A 250 -0.64 -8.30 -8.31
C ASP A 250 -1.74 -7.49 -7.61
N ASN A 251 -1.40 -6.26 -7.26
CA ASN A 251 -2.32 -5.26 -6.74
C ASN A 251 -2.67 -4.26 -7.85
N LEU A 252 -3.42 -4.74 -8.85
CA LEU A 252 -3.97 -3.95 -9.96
C LEU A 252 -2.94 -3.45 -10.98
N CYS A 253 -1.73 -4.04 -11.00
CA CYS A 253 -0.67 -3.72 -11.95
C CYS A 253 -0.84 -4.50 -13.26
N ILE A 254 -0.93 -5.83 -13.19
CA ILE A 254 -1.10 -6.70 -14.35
C ILE A 254 -2.57 -6.79 -14.71
N VAL A 255 -3.46 -7.07 -13.76
CA VAL A 255 -4.90 -7.14 -14.00
C VAL A 255 -5.57 -5.91 -13.40
N SER A 256 -6.11 -5.03 -14.24
CA SER A 256 -6.81 -3.82 -13.79
C SER A 256 -8.12 -4.15 -13.08
N LYS A 257 -8.71 -3.16 -12.38
CA LYS A 257 -10.02 -3.30 -11.71
C LYS A 257 -11.13 -3.76 -12.67
N ASP A 258 -11.05 -3.34 -13.93
CA ASP A 258 -12.00 -3.71 -14.97
C ASP A 258 -11.71 -5.08 -15.60
N GLY A 259 -10.68 -5.77 -15.14
CA GLY A 259 -10.28 -7.11 -15.58
C GLY A 259 -9.49 -7.15 -16.89
N PHE A 260 -8.90 -6.03 -17.31
CA PHE A 260 -8.00 -5.96 -18.46
C PHE A 260 -6.56 -6.20 -18.06
N PHE A 261 -5.76 -6.75 -18.97
CA PHE A 261 -4.33 -6.89 -18.76
C PHE A 261 -3.58 -5.60 -19.07
N ALA A 262 -2.44 -5.43 -18.42
CA ALA A 262 -1.39 -4.54 -18.86
C ALA A 262 -1.01 -4.82 -20.33
N ASP A 263 -0.84 -3.76 -21.12
CA ASP A 263 -0.55 -3.87 -22.56
C ASP A 263 0.73 -4.67 -22.84
N TRP A 264 1.67 -4.69 -21.89
CA TRP A 264 2.93 -5.41 -22.00
C TRP A 264 2.88 -6.87 -21.52
N PHE A 265 1.86 -7.29 -20.75
CA PHE A 265 1.85 -8.61 -20.13
C PHE A 265 1.66 -9.75 -21.14
N LEU A 266 0.62 -9.67 -21.98
CA LEU A 266 0.40 -10.70 -23.01
C LEU A 266 1.55 -10.77 -24.04
N PRO A 267 2.13 -9.66 -24.50
CA PRO A 267 3.36 -9.70 -25.31
C PRO A 267 4.50 -10.49 -24.65
N ILE A 268 4.76 -10.31 -23.35
CA ILE A 268 5.78 -11.11 -22.64
C ILE A 268 5.44 -12.60 -22.72
N ILE A 269 4.20 -12.99 -22.40
CA ILE A 269 3.76 -14.39 -22.46
C ILE A 269 3.95 -14.98 -23.87
N ASN A 270 3.61 -14.20 -24.90
CA ASN A 270 3.77 -14.63 -26.29
C ASN A 270 5.24 -14.78 -26.70
N THR A 271 6.14 -13.95 -26.17
CA THR A 271 7.59 -14.06 -26.42
C THR A 271 8.16 -15.35 -25.82
N ILE A 272 7.72 -15.72 -24.61
CA ILE A 272 8.19 -16.93 -23.91
C ILE A 272 7.37 -18.18 -24.23
N LYS A 273 6.57 -18.16 -25.32
CA LYS A 273 5.59 -19.23 -25.59
C LYS A 273 6.16 -20.63 -25.78
N ASN A 274 7.44 -20.69 -26.13
CA ASN A 274 8.15 -21.93 -26.41
C ASN A 274 8.71 -22.63 -25.15
N LEU A 275 8.61 -22.04 -23.96
CA LEU A 275 9.08 -22.67 -22.71
C LEU A 275 8.33 -23.97 -22.36
N ASN A 276 7.16 -24.20 -22.97
CA ASN A 276 6.35 -25.41 -22.83
C ASN A 276 6.10 -25.85 -21.37
N GLY A 277 5.89 -24.87 -20.49
CA GLY A 277 5.61 -25.12 -19.08
C GLY A 277 5.22 -23.85 -18.33
N LEU A 278 4.78 -24.04 -17.09
CA LEU A 278 4.34 -22.95 -16.22
C LEU A 278 5.55 -22.14 -15.73
N ALA A 279 5.62 -20.88 -16.15
CA ALA A 279 6.68 -19.94 -15.75
C ALA A 279 6.21 -18.91 -14.72
N ILE A 280 4.92 -18.52 -14.75
CA ILE A 280 4.41 -17.39 -13.96
C ILE A 280 3.10 -17.76 -13.26
N CYS A 281 2.98 -17.39 -11.99
CA CYS A 281 1.75 -17.40 -11.21
C CYS A 281 1.40 -15.98 -10.78
N VAL A 282 0.37 -15.38 -11.37
CA VAL A 282 -0.13 -14.05 -11.00
C VAL A 282 -1.23 -14.19 -9.95
N ILE A 283 -1.03 -13.63 -8.77
CA ILE A 283 -1.96 -13.65 -7.65
C ILE A 283 -2.63 -12.27 -7.58
N SER A 284 -3.76 -12.11 -8.27
CA SER A 284 -4.37 -10.80 -8.52
C SER A 284 -5.56 -10.51 -7.60
N GLN A 285 -5.72 -9.25 -7.19
CA GLN A 285 -6.92 -8.79 -6.48
C GLN A 285 -8.13 -8.60 -7.40
N ALA A 286 -7.90 -8.47 -8.71
CA ALA A 286 -8.95 -8.28 -9.70
C ALA A 286 -9.24 -9.55 -10.49
N ARG A 287 -10.50 -9.71 -10.88
CA ARG A 287 -10.96 -10.79 -11.76
C ARG A 287 -10.64 -10.45 -13.22
N THR A 288 -10.14 -11.43 -13.96
CA THR A 288 -9.92 -11.30 -15.41
C THR A 288 -11.21 -11.43 -16.20
N ARG A 289 -11.37 -10.65 -17.28
CA ARG A 289 -12.50 -10.81 -18.20
C ARG A 289 -12.44 -12.14 -18.95
N ALA A 290 -13.54 -12.88 -18.95
CA ALA A 290 -13.64 -14.18 -19.63
C ALA A 290 -13.24 -14.10 -21.13
N LYS A 291 -13.69 -13.06 -21.84
CA LYS A 291 -13.36 -12.85 -23.26
C LYS A 291 -11.85 -12.75 -23.52
N THR A 292 -11.08 -12.16 -22.59
CA THR A 292 -9.64 -12.01 -22.71
C THR A 292 -8.92 -13.36 -22.56
N ILE A 293 -9.44 -14.24 -21.71
CA ILE A 293 -8.86 -15.58 -21.47
C ILE A 293 -9.23 -16.56 -22.57
N LEU A 294 -10.47 -16.54 -23.06
CA LEU A 294 -10.97 -17.50 -24.06
C LEU A 294 -10.13 -17.57 -25.34
N HIS A 295 -9.47 -16.47 -25.72
CA HIS A 295 -8.65 -16.39 -26.92
C HIS A 295 -7.16 -16.67 -26.67
N ASN A 296 -6.75 -16.98 -25.43
CA ASN A 296 -5.36 -17.20 -25.07
C ASN A 296 -5.16 -18.54 -24.36
N GLN A 297 -4.64 -19.52 -25.09
CA GLN A 297 -4.32 -20.84 -24.52
C GLN A 297 -3.15 -20.81 -23.52
N PHE A 298 -2.26 -19.81 -23.58
CA PHE A 298 -1.08 -19.75 -22.71
C PHE A 298 -1.35 -19.11 -21.34
N VAL A 299 -2.53 -18.52 -21.16
CA VAL A 299 -2.97 -17.91 -19.91
C VAL A 299 -4.21 -18.63 -19.40
N PHE A 300 -4.16 -19.09 -18.15
CA PHE A 300 -5.29 -19.69 -17.48
C PHE A 300 -5.66 -18.87 -16.24
N ALA A 301 -6.95 -18.64 -16.00
CA ALA A 301 -7.42 -17.86 -14.87
C ALA A 301 -8.42 -18.66 -14.02
N ILE A 302 -8.23 -18.61 -12.70
CA ILE A 302 -9.12 -19.19 -11.68
C ILE A 302 -9.54 -18.08 -10.71
N GLU A 303 -10.81 -18.11 -10.31
CA GLU A 303 -11.37 -17.24 -9.28
C GLU A 303 -11.53 -18.03 -7.97
N ILE A 304 -11.06 -17.44 -6.86
CA ILE A 304 -11.17 -18.00 -5.52
C ILE A 304 -12.29 -17.25 -4.78
N PRO A 305 -13.45 -17.91 -4.54
CA PRO A 305 -14.57 -17.29 -3.83
C PRO A 305 -14.31 -17.25 -2.32
N GLU A 306 -15.30 -16.91 -1.50
CA GLU A 306 -15.26 -17.13 -0.04
C GLU A 306 -15.31 -18.62 0.30
N LEU A 307 -14.86 -19.02 1.50
CA LEU A 307 -15.04 -20.39 1.98
C LEU A 307 -16.53 -20.68 2.17
N GLU A 308 -16.97 -21.88 1.80
CA GLU A 308 -18.33 -22.34 2.06
C GLU A 308 -18.55 -22.57 3.57
N PRO A 309 -19.79 -22.50 4.08
CA PRO A 309 -20.07 -22.65 5.52
C PRO A 309 -19.48 -23.93 6.15
N TYR A 310 -19.49 -25.04 5.42
CA TYR A 310 -18.89 -26.30 5.89
C TYR A 310 -17.35 -26.24 5.88
N GLU A 311 -16.73 -25.57 4.91
CA GLU A 311 -15.28 -25.37 4.81
C GLU A 311 -14.78 -24.48 5.95
N ARG A 312 -15.55 -23.45 6.32
CA ARG A 312 -15.27 -22.58 7.49
C ARG A 312 -15.18 -23.41 8.77
N LYS A 313 -16.20 -24.25 9.01
CA LYS A 313 -16.28 -25.14 10.18
C LYS A 313 -15.15 -26.16 10.18
N ALA A 314 -14.87 -26.79 9.04
CA ALA A 314 -13.79 -27.74 8.91
C ALA A 314 -12.42 -27.09 9.16
N LEU A 315 -12.15 -25.91 8.59
CA LEU A 315 -10.90 -25.18 8.83
C LEU A 315 -10.72 -24.81 10.29
N PHE A 316 -11.77 -24.28 10.92
CA PHE A 316 -11.74 -23.93 12.33
C PHE A 316 -11.47 -25.17 13.20
N LYS A 317 -12.18 -26.28 12.95
CA LYS A 317 -11.98 -27.53 13.68
C LYS A 317 -10.54 -28.05 13.55
N SER A 318 -9.99 -28.09 12.33
CA SER A 318 -8.61 -28.52 12.12
C SER A 318 -7.59 -27.63 12.82
N LEU A 319 -7.82 -26.32 12.87
CA LEU A 319 -6.96 -25.40 13.62
C LEU A 319 -7.04 -25.65 15.13
N LEU A 320 -8.23 -25.83 15.70
CA LEU A 320 -8.40 -26.21 17.11
C LEU A 320 -7.70 -27.53 17.44
N ASP A 321 -7.78 -28.52 16.57
CA ASP A 321 -7.14 -29.84 16.76
C ASP A 321 -5.61 -29.74 16.73
N ILE A 322 -5.05 -28.92 15.82
CA ILE A 322 -3.61 -28.63 15.77
C ILE A 322 -3.16 -27.90 17.05
N GLU A 323 -3.95 -26.93 17.50
CA GLU A 323 -3.67 -26.15 18.70
C GLU A 323 -3.97 -26.89 20.02
N LYS A 324 -4.66 -28.03 19.94
CA LYS A 324 -5.15 -28.82 21.08
C LYS A 324 -6.09 -28.02 21.99
N ILE A 325 -6.95 -27.19 21.38
CA ILE A 325 -7.98 -26.41 22.09
C ILE A 325 -9.28 -27.21 22.09
N GLU A 326 -9.80 -27.49 23.27
CA GLU A 326 -11.09 -28.17 23.44
C GLU A 326 -12.21 -27.15 23.62
N ILE A 327 -13.24 -27.25 22.80
CA ILE A 327 -14.44 -26.40 22.85
C ILE A 327 -15.65 -27.31 22.69
N ASN A 328 -16.71 -27.07 23.47
CA ASN A 328 -17.94 -27.84 23.35
C ASN A 328 -18.68 -27.51 22.03
N ASN A 329 -19.64 -28.37 21.64
CA ASN A 329 -20.36 -28.21 20.38
C ASN A 329 -21.20 -26.92 20.30
N GLN A 330 -21.69 -26.41 21.44
CA GLN A 330 -22.51 -25.21 21.48
C GLN A 330 -21.66 -23.97 21.19
N ASP A 331 -20.54 -23.83 21.88
CA ASP A 331 -19.61 -22.71 21.73
C ASP A 331 -18.91 -22.74 20.38
N PHE A 332 -18.54 -23.93 19.90
CA PHE A 332 -18.02 -24.11 18.53
C PHE A 332 -19.01 -23.56 17.50
N LYS A 333 -20.31 -23.87 17.65
CA LYS A 333 -21.34 -23.38 16.74
C LYS A 333 -21.48 -21.86 16.84
N ILE A 334 -21.57 -21.30 18.05
CA ILE A 334 -21.67 -19.85 18.29
C ILE A 334 -20.55 -19.10 17.56
N ILE A 335 -19.31 -19.54 17.72
CA ILE A 335 -18.13 -18.91 17.10
C ILE A 335 -18.17 -19.11 15.58
N SER A 336 -18.39 -20.35 15.12
CA SER A 336 -18.30 -20.67 13.69
C SER A 336 -19.37 -20.01 12.83
N ASP A 337 -20.54 -19.72 13.40
CA ASP A 337 -21.64 -19.04 12.71
C ASP A 337 -21.35 -17.53 12.52
N GLN A 338 -20.33 -16.95 13.18
CA GLN A 338 -19.87 -15.57 12.96
C GLN A 338 -18.95 -15.41 11.73
N PHE A 339 -18.41 -16.51 11.19
CA PHE A 339 -17.43 -16.42 10.11
C PHE A 339 -18.05 -16.00 8.78
N THR A 340 -17.45 -15.01 8.12
CA THR A 340 -17.90 -14.45 6.84
C THR A 340 -17.27 -15.16 5.63
N GLY A 341 -16.30 -16.05 5.84
CA GLY A 341 -15.72 -16.90 4.79
C GLY A 341 -14.26 -16.60 4.43
N PHE A 342 -13.60 -15.70 5.17
CA PHE A 342 -12.18 -15.40 5.02
C PHE A 342 -11.32 -16.34 5.89
N PRO A 343 -10.36 -17.10 5.32
CA PRO A 343 -9.49 -17.99 6.12
C PRO A 343 -8.68 -17.27 7.21
N GLU A 344 -8.27 -16.02 6.95
CA GLU A 344 -7.52 -15.22 7.92
C GLU A 344 -8.36 -14.90 9.17
N GLN A 345 -9.66 -14.65 9.01
CA GLN A 345 -10.59 -14.42 10.12
C GLN A 345 -10.64 -15.64 11.06
N ILE A 346 -10.67 -16.85 10.50
CA ILE A 346 -10.72 -18.10 11.26
C ILE A 346 -9.39 -18.35 11.98
N THR A 347 -8.27 -18.08 11.30
CA THR A 347 -6.92 -18.19 11.90
C THR A 347 -6.77 -17.20 13.06
N TYR A 348 -7.20 -15.95 12.85
CA TYR A 348 -7.20 -14.92 13.89
C TYR A 348 -8.05 -15.32 15.10
N THR A 349 -9.26 -15.84 14.87
CA THR A 349 -10.14 -16.28 15.95
C THR A 349 -9.51 -17.43 16.75
N THR A 350 -8.81 -18.34 16.09
CA THR A 350 -8.05 -19.41 16.77
C THR A 350 -6.94 -18.82 17.64
N SER A 351 -6.17 -17.84 17.14
CA SER A 351 -5.16 -17.16 17.93
C SER A 351 -5.77 -16.40 19.12
N LEU A 352 -6.91 -15.74 18.94
CA LEU A 352 -7.61 -15.03 20.02
C LEU A 352 -8.03 -15.99 21.13
N LEU A 353 -8.53 -17.18 20.78
CA LEU A 353 -8.83 -18.23 21.74
C LEU A 353 -7.59 -18.72 22.51
N MET A 354 -6.42 -18.79 21.87
CA MET A 354 -5.18 -19.17 22.54
C MET A 354 -4.70 -18.14 23.57
N HIS A 355 -4.88 -16.85 23.27
CA HIS A 355 -4.30 -15.76 24.07
C HIS A 355 -5.27 -15.25 25.15
N GLU A 356 -6.55 -15.09 24.81
CA GLU A 356 -7.56 -14.46 25.69
C GLU A 356 -8.54 -15.49 26.31
N GLY A 357 -8.62 -16.69 25.74
CA GLY A 357 -9.51 -17.75 26.20
C GLY A 357 -10.94 -17.67 25.67
N LEU A 358 -11.73 -18.72 25.94
CA LEU A 358 -13.07 -18.92 25.39
C LEU A 358 -14.08 -17.87 25.85
N ASP A 359 -14.09 -17.55 27.15
CA ASP A 359 -15.04 -16.61 27.75
C ASP A 359 -14.93 -15.21 27.13
N TYR A 360 -13.70 -14.77 26.83
CA TYR A 360 -13.47 -13.48 26.16
C TYR A 360 -14.10 -13.46 24.77
N VAL A 361 -13.84 -14.49 23.96
CA VAL A 361 -14.29 -14.55 22.56
C VAL A 361 -15.81 -14.59 22.46
N ILE A 362 -16.48 -15.36 23.33
CA ILE A 362 -17.95 -15.46 23.35
C ILE A 362 -18.58 -14.11 23.72
N ASN A 363 -17.98 -13.37 24.65
CA ASN A 363 -18.51 -12.08 25.10
C ASN A 363 -18.19 -10.93 24.14
N ASN A 364 -17.27 -11.12 23.18
CA ASN A 364 -16.86 -10.11 22.21
C ASN A 364 -17.00 -10.57 20.74
N PRO A 365 -18.19 -11.01 20.29
CA PRO A 365 -18.37 -11.57 18.94
C PRO A 365 -18.15 -10.56 17.81
N HIS A 366 -18.30 -9.26 18.11
CA HIS A 366 -18.01 -8.17 17.17
C HIS A 366 -16.54 -8.17 16.71
N GLU A 367 -15.60 -8.64 17.55
CA GLU A 367 -14.18 -8.74 17.15
C GLU A 367 -13.95 -9.79 16.05
N ILE A 368 -14.85 -10.76 15.91
CA ILE A 368 -14.83 -11.74 14.82
C ILE A 368 -15.36 -11.09 13.54
N VAL A 369 -16.47 -10.35 13.62
CA VAL A 369 -17.19 -9.79 12.45
C VAL A 369 -16.48 -8.55 11.88
N ASP A 370 -16.01 -7.63 12.72
CA ASP A 370 -15.44 -6.33 12.33
C ASP A 370 -13.91 -6.34 12.10
N TYR A 371 -13.38 -7.51 11.72
CA TYR A 371 -11.94 -7.79 11.74
C TYR A 371 -11.06 -6.92 10.80
N ASN A 372 -11.62 -6.10 9.89
CA ASN A 372 -10.84 -5.35 8.89
C ASN A 372 -10.72 -3.83 9.11
N THR A 373 -11.71 -3.13 9.68
CA THR A 373 -11.66 -1.65 9.77
C THR A 373 -11.55 -1.15 11.21
N GLU A 374 -12.33 -1.70 12.14
CA GLU A 374 -12.18 -1.38 13.57
C GLU A 374 -10.92 -2.00 14.16
N LYS A 375 -10.54 -3.21 13.72
CA LYS A 375 -9.28 -3.86 14.11
C LYS A 375 -8.07 -3.00 13.78
N VAL A 376 -7.93 -2.53 12.54
CA VAL A 376 -6.78 -1.73 12.12
C VAL A 376 -6.69 -0.43 12.92
N ALA A 377 -7.83 0.24 13.13
CA ALA A 377 -7.87 1.43 13.95
C ALA A 377 -7.51 1.16 15.43
N ARG A 378 -7.98 0.05 16.01
CA ARG A 378 -7.69 -0.35 17.40
C ARG A 378 -6.23 -0.76 17.59
N LEU A 379 -5.68 -1.57 16.68
CA LEU A 379 -4.28 -1.99 16.68
C LEU A 379 -3.36 -0.77 16.62
N VAL A 380 -3.60 0.16 15.71
CA VAL A 380 -2.78 1.37 15.60
C VAL A 380 -2.95 2.28 16.83
N ARG A 381 -4.16 2.38 17.41
CA ARG A 381 -4.41 3.17 18.62
C ARG A 381 -3.59 2.72 19.83
N ASN A 382 -3.24 1.44 19.94
CA ASN A 382 -2.36 0.94 21.00
C ASN A 382 -0.99 1.66 20.99
N PHE A 383 -0.58 2.20 19.85
CA PHE A 383 0.68 2.90 19.65
C PHE A 383 0.54 4.43 19.64
N ASP A 384 -0.66 5.01 19.85
CA ASP A 384 -0.88 6.46 19.77
C ASP A 384 0.03 7.26 20.73
N ASN A 385 0.36 6.66 21.88
CA ASN A 385 1.23 7.28 22.88
C ASN A 385 2.74 6.98 22.65
N ASN A 386 3.08 6.11 21.71
CA ASN A 386 4.46 5.78 21.37
C ASN A 386 4.88 6.50 20.08
N MET A 387 5.54 7.64 20.26
CA MET A 387 5.97 8.48 19.13
C MET A 387 6.90 7.73 18.17
N LEU A 388 7.84 6.90 18.67
CA LEU A 388 8.74 6.13 17.82
C LEU A 388 7.95 5.11 16.98
N ALA A 389 6.99 4.42 17.58
CA ALA A 389 6.12 3.48 16.86
C ALA A 389 5.34 4.14 15.72
N LEU A 390 4.74 5.31 15.97
CA LEU A 390 4.05 6.08 14.91
C LEU A 390 5.00 6.51 13.78
N GLN A 391 6.25 6.84 14.11
CA GLN A 391 7.26 7.19 13.10
C GLN A 391 7.68 5.98 12.27
N VAL A 392 7.86 4.81 12.88
CA VAL A 392 8.14 3.55 12.17
C VAL A 392 6.97 3.15 11.26
N LEU A 393 5.73 3.23 11.75
CA LEU A 393 4.52 3.00 10.93
C LEU A 393 4.46 3.96 9.74
N LYS A 394 4.77 5.24 9.97
CA LYS A 394 4.82 6.23 8.90
C LYS A 394 5.88 5.88 7.84
N ILE A 395 7.09 5.52 8.24
CA ILE A 395 8.17 5.10 7.32
C ILE A 395 7.71 3.92 6.46
N PHE A 396 7.15 2.87 7.06
CA PHE A 396 6.64 1.73 6.29
C PHE A 396 5.48 2.08 5.37
N SER A 397 4.60 3.01 5.78
CA SER A 397 3.44 3.38 4.97
C SER A 397 3.80 4.03 3.64
N GLU A 398 4.99 4.63 3.52
CA GLU A 398 5.47 5.31 2.31
C GLU A 398 6.26 4.40 1.36
N SER A 399 6.39 3.11 1.70
CA SER A 399 7.15 2.13 0.91
C SER A 399 6.33 0.87 0.65
N GLU A 400 6.64 0.14 -0.42
CA GLU A 400 6.03 -1.18 -0.67
C GLU A 400 6.55 -2.20 0.34
N PHE A 401 7.85 -2.15 0.60
CA PHE A 401 8.59 -2.91 1.60
C PHE A 401 9.92 -2.18 1.86
N LEU A 402 10.58 -2.45 2.98
CA LEU A 402 11.84 -1.81 3.34
C LEU A 402 12.84 -2.83 3.88
N SER A 403 14.10 -2.72 3.49
CA SER A 403 15.19 -3.48 4.13
C SER A 403 15.53 -2.90 5.50
N PHE A 404 16.03 -3.75 6.38
CA PHE A 404 16.53 -3.31 7.70
C PHE A 404 17.69 -2.32 7.59
N ASN A 405 18.52 -2.39 6.56
CA ASN A 405 19.64 -1.46 6.35
C ASN A 405 19.11 -0.03 6.15
N VAL A 406 18.12 0.16 5.27
CA VAL A 406 17.50 1.47 5.03
C VAL A 406 16.82 1.99 6.30
N LEU A 407 16.18 1.11 7.09
CA LEU A 407 15.60 1.49 8.37
C LEU A 407 16.66 1.93 9.38
N GLU A 408 17.80 1.24 9.44
CA GLU A 408 18.93 1.59 10.30
C GLU A 408 19.50 2.96 9.92
N ASP A 409 19.63 3.26 8.63
CA ASP A 409 20.12 4.57 8.15
C ASP A 409 19.16 5.72 8.48
N ILE A 410 17.84 5.48 8.41
CA ILE A 410 16.81 6.48 8.73
C ILE A 410 16.69 6.69 10.24
N LEU A 411 16.68 5.61 11.03
CA LEU A 411 16.42 5.65 12.49
C LEU A 411 17.68 5.88 13.33
N LYS A 412 18.85 5.50 12.80
CA LYS A 412 20.18 5.61 13.44
C LYS A 412 20.15 5.06 14.88
N GLU A 413 20.43 5.90 15.86
CA GLU A 413 20.46 5.55 17.30
C GLU A 413 19.15 4.92 17.82
N ASP A 414 18.00 5.27 17.23
CA ASP A 414 16.70 4.75 17.64
C ASP A 414 16.40 3.35 17.05
N PHE A 415 17.23 2.84 16.14
CA PHE A 415 17.00 1.59 15.44
C PHE A 415 16.89 0.38 16.39
N ASN A 416 17.70 0.35 17.45
CA ASN A 416 17.65 -0.75 18.43
C ASN A 416 16.30 -0.86 19.14
N GLU A 417 15.71 0.28 19.52
CA GLU A 417 14.40 0.31 20.15
C GLU A 417 13.29 0.06 19.12
N ALA A 418 13.44 0.62 17.92
CA ALA A 418 12.53 0.36 16.82
C ALA A 418 12.48 -1.12 16.43
N ARG A 419 13.57 -1.87 16.55
CA ARG A 419 13.57 -3.33 16.32
C ARG A 419 12.63 -4.09 17.27
N LYS A 420 12.52 -3.66 18.52
CA LYS A 420 11.56 -4.24 19.48
C LYS A 420 10.13 -3.94 19.05
N ILE A 421 9.85 -2.69 18.68
CA ILE A 421 8.54 -2.25 18.16
C ILE A 421 8.16 -2.99 16.87
N ILE A 422 9.11 -3.19 15.95
CA ILE A 422 8.90 -3.96 14.72
C ILE A 422 8.53 -5.41 15.05
N SER A 423 9.14 -6.01 16.08
CA SER A 423 8.76 -7.33 16.56
C SER A 423 7.33 -7.35 17.13
N GLU A 424 6.94 -6.31 17.87
CA GLU A 424 5.55 -6.14 18.36
C GLU A 424 4.58 -6.03 17.19
N PHE A 425 4.88 -5.21 16.17
CA PHE A 425 4.07 -5.10 14.95
C PHE A 425 3.92 -6.44 14.24
N SER A 426 4.96 -7.27 14.21
CA SER A 426 4.87 -8.60 13.61
C SER A 426 3.97 -9.53 14.43
N ASN A 427 4.02 -9.45 15.76
CA ASN A 427 3.18 -10.26 16.65
C ASN A 427 1.71 -9.84 16.57
N GLU A 428 1.45 -8.55 16.37
CA GLU A 428 0.10 -7.98 16.18
C GLU A 428 -0.42 -8.05 14.73
N PHE A 429 0.32 -8.68 13.82
CA PHE A 429 -0.03 -8.80 12.39
C PHE A 429 -0.17 -7.46 11.65
N ILE A 430 0.46 -6.41 12.17
CA ILE A 430 0.53 -5.08 11.53
C ILE A 430 1.46 -5.11 10.32
N ILE A 431 2.58 -5.83 10.44
CA ILE A 431 3.52 -6.06 9.35
C ILE A 431 3.56 -7.54 8.96
N GLU A 432 3.94 -7.79 7.70
CA GLU A 432 4.42 -9.09 7.26
C GLU A 432 5.83 -8.95 6.68
N TYR A 433 6.60 -10.03 6.76
CA TYR A 433 7.92 -10.09 6.14
C TYR A 433 7.83 -10.70 4.75
N VAL A 434 8.38 -10.00 3.76
CA VAL A 434 8.50 -10.44 2.38
C VAL A 434 9.95 -10.62 1.98
N GLY A 435 10.17 -11.23 0.82
CA GLY A 435 11.47 -11.70 0.37
C GLY A 435 11.80 -13.11 0.88
N ASN A 436 12.73 -13.77 0.19
CA ASN A 436 13.11 -15.15 0.49
C ASN A 436 13.77 -15.27 1.87
N THR A 437 14.36 -14.17 2.39
CA THR A 437 14.97 -14.13 3.72
C THR A 437 14.11 -13.58 4.84
N ARG A 438 12.89 -13.10 4.56
CA ARG A 438 12.09 -12.27 5.49
C ARG A 438 12.82 -10.98 5.88
N GLU A 439 13.64 -10.48 4.97
CA GLU A 439 14.47 -9.30 5.11
C GLU A 439 13.70 -8.00 4.91
N PHE A 440 12.53 -8.07 4.28
CA PHE A 440 11.73 -6.90 3.96
C PHE A 440 10.44 -6.87 4.76
N PRO A 441 10.40 -6.24 5.94
CA PRO A 441 9.14 -5.86 6.57
C PRO A 441 8.32 -4.94 5.65
N ARG A 442 7.01 -5.18 5.60
CA ARG A 442 6.01 -4.25 5.03
C ARG A 442 4.75 -4.26 5.86
N LEU A 443 4.03 -3.13 5.83
CA LEU A 443 2.69 -3.09 6.40
C LEU A 443 1.73 -3.96 5.62
N ASN A 444 0.79 -4.58 6.33
CA ASN A 444 -0.43 -5.10 5.73
C ASN A 444 -1.14 -3.96 4.98
N ASP A 445 -1.71 -4.25 3.80
CA ASP A 445 -2.31 -3.24 2.92
C ASP A 445 -3.42 -2.44 3.63
N SER A 446 -4.26 -3.09 4.45
CA SER A 446 -5.30 -2.40 5.21
C SER A 446 -4.74 -1.43 6.26
N VAL A 447 -3.63 -1.80 6.92
CA VAL A 447 -2.95 -0.93 7.90
C VAL A 447 -2.23 0.20 7.18
N LYS A 448 -1.54 -0.09 6.08
CA LYS A 448 -0.88 0.92 5.24
C LYS A 448 -1.87 1.99 4.79
N ASP A 449 -3.01 1.59 4.23
CA ASP A 449 -4.05 2.51 3.78
C ASP A 449 -4.64 3.33 4.93
N TYR A 450 -4.77 2.75 6.13
CA TYR A 450 -5.21 3.46 7.31
C TYR A 450 -4.19 4.51 7.79
N ILE A 451 -2.91 4.14 7.92
CA ILE A 451 -1.83 5.06 8.33
C ILE A 451 -1.68 6.21 7.32
N GLN A 452 -1.74 5.93 6.02
CA GLN A 452 -1.72 6.96 4.98
C GLN A 452 -2.90 7.92 5.11
N ARG A 453 -4.11 7.42 5.43
CA ARG A 453 -5.31 8.24 5.65
C ARG A 453 -5.23 9.12 6.90
N LEU A 454 -4.58 8.66 7.97
CA LEU A 454 -4.37 9.46 9.17
C LEU A 454 -3.45 10.66 8.91
N GLY A 455 -2.58 10.57 7.90
CA GLY A 455 -1.80 11.71 7.44
C GLY A 455 -0.67 12.11 8.39
N TYR A 456 -0.19 11.19 9.23
CA TYR A 456 0.98 11.43 10.09
C TYR A 456 2.17 11.91 9.27
N LYS A 457 2.98 12.79 9.87
CA LYS A 457 4.21 13.30 9.28
C LYS A 457 5.43 12.72 9.99
N LEU A 458 6.51 12.56 9.23
CA LEU A 458 7.80 12.28 9.83
C LEU A 458 8.26 13.51 10.62
N THR A 459 8.86 13.28 11.79
CA THR A 459 9.55 14.34 12.52
C THR A 459 10.74 14.84 11.72
N GLU A 460 11.17 16.07 12.00
CA GLU A 460 12.31 16.67 11.29
C GLU A 460 13.58 15.83 11.42
N LYS A 461 13.79 15.16 12.56
CA LYS A 461 14.90 14.21 12.80
C LYS A 461 14.95 13.11 11.73
N TYR A 462 13.88 12.31 11.62
CA TYR A 462 13.87 11.17 10.68
C TYR A 462 13.75 11.62 9.23
N TYR A 463 13.06 12.74 8.97
CA TYR A 463 12.97 13.31 7.64
C TYR A 463 14.34 13.79 7.15
N ALA A 464 15.16 14.43 8.01
CA ALA A 464 16.52 14.83 7.67
C ALA A 464 17.43 13.62 7.41
N ASN A 465 17.33 12.56 8.21
CA ASN A 465 18.07 11.32 7.98
C ASN A 465 17.70 10.66 6.65
N LEU A 466 16.42 10.60 6.30
CA LEU A 466 15.97 10.07 5.01
C LEU A 466 16.52 10.87 3.82
N LYS A 467 16.59 12.21 3.93
CA LYS A 467 17.23 13.05 2.90
C LYS A 467 18.72 12.77 2.79
N GLN A 468 19.40 12.66 3.92
CA GLN A 468 20.83 12.36 3.96
C GLN A 468 21.13 10.99 3.35
N HIS A 469 20.33 9.97 3.66
CA HIS A 469 20.40 8.64 3.05
C HIS A 469 20.34 8.72 1.53
N ALA A 470 19.32 9.42 1.02
CA ALA A 470 19.16 9.62 -0.42
C ALA A 470 20.35 10.38 -1.02
N GLU A 471 20.88 11.42 -0.37
CA GLU A 471 22.04 12.17 -0.88
C GLU A 471 23.31 11.30 -0.96
N ILE A 472 23.54 10.42 0.01
CA ILE A 472 24.69 9.50 0.04
C ILE A 472 24.55 8.42 -1.04
N ALA A 473 23.34 7.95 -1.31
CA ALA A 473 23.09 6.88 -2.28
C ALA A 473 23.67 7.18 -3.67
N PHE A 474 23.71 8.45 -4.08
CA PHE A 474 24.22 8.88 -5.38
C PHE A 474 25.70 9.30 -5.37
N LYS A 475 26.39 9.20 -4.23
CA LYS A 475 27.85 9.40 -4.12
C LYS A 475 28.61 8.08 -4.25
N ASP A 476 27.96 6.95 -4.00
CA ASP A 476 28.51 5.60 -4.22
C ASP A 476 28.28 5.15 -5.67
N TYR A 477 29.32 4.59 -6.30
CA TYR A 477 29.30 4.12 -7.69
C TYR A 477 28.51 2.80 -7.91
N GLU A 478 28.03 2.15 -6.85
CA GLU A 478 27.39 0.80 -6.91
C GLU A 478 25.89 0.84 -6.58
N ILE A 479 25.15 1.85 -7.08
CA ILE A 479 23.72 2.02 -6.73
C ILE A 479 22.83 0.85 -7.22
N VAL A 480 23.28 0.09 -8.23
CA VAL A 480 22.58 -1.08 -8.78
C VAL A 480 22.76 -2.33 -7.93
N ASP A 481 23.86 -2.40 -7.17
CA ASP A 481 24.15 -3.54 -6.28
C ASP A 481 23.47 -3.38 -4.91
N ARG A 482 22.87 -2.20 -4.66
CA ARG A 482 22.02 -1.94 -3.51
C ARG A 482 20.71 -2.72 -3.61
N ASP A 483 20.12 -2.96 -2.45
CA ASP A 483 18.83 -3.62 -2.36
C ASP A 483 17.70 -2.85 -3.10
N ILE A 484 16.73 -3.57 -3.68
CA ILE A 484 15.62 -2.99 -4.45
C ILE A 484 14.84 -1.94 -3.63
N SER A 485 14.66 -2.15 -2.32
CA SER A 485 13.96 -1.17 -1.48
C SER A 485 14.75 0.13 -1.31
N ASP A 486 16.09 0.04 -1.18
CA ASP A 486 16.95 1.23 -1.12
C ASP A 486 16.90 1.98 -2.45
N TYR A 487 17.03 1.27 -3.57
CA TYR A 487 16.89 1.83 -4.90
C TYR A 487 15.58 2.63 -5.06
N VAL A 488 14.41 2.03 -4.77
CA VAL A 488 13.14 2.74 -4.92
C VAL A 488 13.02 3.95 -3.99
N VAL A 489 13.46 3.83 -2.72
CA VAL A 489 13.33 4.90 -1.72
C VAL A 489 14.26 6.06 -2.02
N SER A 490 15.54 5.79 -2.31
CA SER A 490 16.57 6.80 -2.55
C SER A 490 16.29 7.61 -3.80
N PHE A 491 15.88 6.97 -4.90
CA PHE A 491 15.52 7.67 -6.14
C PHE A 491 14.26 8.52 -6.00
N LYS A 492 13.22 7.99 -5.33
CA LYS A 492 12.00 8.76 -5.03
C LYS A 492 12.33 10.01 -4.22
N GLU A 493 13.09 9.87 -3.13
CA GLU A 493 13.40 10.99 -2.24
C GLU A 493 14.31 12.02 -2.93
N ALA A 494 15.29 11.58 -3.72
CA ALA A 494 16.15 12.50 -4.47
C ALA A 494 15.37 13.33 -5.50
N LEU A 495 14.38 12.75 -6.19
CA LEU A 495 13.49 13.51 -7.08
C LEU A 495 12.68 14.56 -6.31
N LYS A 496 12.20 14.25 -5.09
CA LYS A 496 11.46 15.20 -4.26
C LYS A 496 12.32 16.38 -3.80
N GLN A 497 13.59 16.13 -3.48
CA GLN A 497 14.52 17.17 -3.07
C GLN A 497 15.10 17.95 -4.25
N GLY A 498 14.97 17.45 -5.48
CA GLY A 498 15.52 18.08 -6.68
C GLY A 498 17.02 17.86 -6.86
N TYR A 499 17.56 16.76 -6.30
CA TYR A 499 18.94 16.38 -6.51
C TYR A 499 19.20 15.97 -7.97
N GLN A 500 20.45 16.10 -8.41
CA GLN A 500 20.86 15.56 -9.70
C GLN A 500 20.95 14.04 -9.61
N VAL A 501 20.03 13.38 -10.29
CA VAL A 501 19.94 11.92 -10.33
C VAL A 501 20.26 11.46 -11.75
N PRO A 502 21.15 10.47 -11.94
CA PRO A 502 21.48 9.98 -13.27
C PRO A 502 20.23 9.40 -13.94
N ASN A 503 19.99 9.80 -15.19
CA ASN A 503 18.76 9.46 -15.90
C ASN A 503 18.68 7.97 -16.24
N GLU A 504 19.82 7.29 -16.40
CA GLU A 504 19.85 5.87 -16.78
C GLU A 504 19.20 4.95 -15.74
N PHE A 505 19.17 5.36 -14.48
CA PHE A 505 18.57 4.57 -13.41
C PHE A 505 17.13 5.00 -13.08
N LEU A 506 16.57 6.02 -13.74
CA LEU A 506 15.23 6.48 -13.41
C LEU A 506 14.18 5.64 -14.12
N ILE A 507 13.20 5.14 -13.35
CA ILE A 507 12.01 4.46 -13.86
C ILE A 507 10.73 5.25 -13.54
N PRO A 508 9.61 5.02 -14.25
CA PRO A 508 8.41 5.85 -14.12
C PRO A 508 7.79 5.86 -12.72
N SER A 509 7.84 4.74 -12.00
CA SER A 509 7.29 4.63 -10.65
C SER A 509 7.98 5.54 -9.64
N HIS A 510 9.28 5.87 -9.82
CA HIS A 510 9.98 6.86 -9.00
C HIS A 510 9.30 8.24 -9.09
N TYR A 511 8.94 8.65 -10.30
CA TYR A 511 8.23 9.92 -10.54
C TYR A 511 6.82 9.88 -9.96
N VAL A 512 6.04 8.85 -10.24
CA VAL A 512 4.66 8.73 -9.75
C VAL A 512 4.60 8.77 -8.23
N ASN A 513 5.48 8.02 -7.56
CA ASN A 513 5.54 8.00 -6.10
C ASN A 513 5.98 9.36 -5.52
N ALA A 514 7.01 9.99 -6.09
CA ALA A 514 7.44 11.33 -5.68
C ALA A 514 6.32 12.37 -5.86
N MET A 515 5.65 12.37 -7.01
CA MET A 515 4.56 13.30 -7.34
C MET A 515 3.37 13.14 -6.39
N LYS A 516 2.98 11.90 -6.07
CA LYS A 516 1.88 11.60 -5.15
C LYS A 516 2.17 12.14 -3.74
N GLU A 517 3.38 11.96 -3.22
CA GLU A 517 3.77 12.48 -1.90
C GLU A 517 3.85 14.01 -1.89
N LEU A 518 4.49 14.60 -2.91
CA LEU A 518 4.60 16.05 -3.07
C LEU A 518 3.24 16.72 -3.15
N TYR A 519 2.27 16.08 -3.81
CA TYR A 519 0.91 16.58 -3.93
C TYR A 519 0.12 16.45 -2.61
N ASN A 520 0.05 15.24 -2.05
CA ASN A 520 -0.86 14.95 -0.93
C ASN A 520 -0.34 15.46 0.42
N TYR A 521 0.97 15.39 0.66
CA TYR A 521 1.55 15.63 1.98
C TYR A 521 2.35 16.95 2.05
N GLU A 522 3.23 17.20 1.08
CA GLU A 522 4.09 18.41 1.09
C GLU A 522 3.45 19.63 0.42
N LYS A 523 2.39 19.43 -0.38
CA LYS A 523 1.69 20.49 -1.16
C LYS A 523 2.63 21.29 -2.08
N ARG A 524 3.72 20.68 -2.55
CA ARG A 524 4.73 21.29 -3.44
C ARG A 524 4.33 21.14 -4.91
N TYR A 525 3.19 21.73 -5.28
CA TYR A 525 2.58 21.55 -6.61
C TYR A 525 3.48 21.96 -7.79
N LYS A 526 4.33 22.99 -7.62
CA LYS A 526 5.30 23.40 -8.66
C LYS A 526 6.27 22.26 -9.02
N VAL A 527 6.76 21.55 -8.01
CA VAL A 527 7.69 20.42 -8.19
C VAL A 527 6.99 19.25 -8.87
N VAL A 528 5.73 18.98 -8.50
CA VAL A 528 4.90 17.96 -9.19
C VAL A 528 4.80 18.25 -10.69
N ILE A 529 4.53 19.51 -11.06
CA ILE A 529 4.46 19.94 -12.46
C ILE A 529 5.80 19.70 -13.18
N THR A 530 6.91 20.15 -12.59
CA THR A 530 8.25 19.96 -13.17
C THR A 530 8.61 18.49 -13.36
N LEU A 531 8.31 17.64 -12.37
CA LEU A 531 8.56 16.20 -12.47
C LEU A 531 7.72 15.55 -13.57
N ALA A 532 6.43 15.91 -13.68
CA ALA A 532 5.55 15.39 -14.72
C ALA A 532 6.05 15.79 -16.12
N GLU A 533 6.40 17.06 -16.32
CA GLU A 533 6.92 17.58 -17.58
C GLU A 533 8.21 16.86 -17.98
N ARG A 534 9.11 16.59 -17.03
CA ARG A 534 10.36 15.86 -17.29
C ARG A 534 10.12 14.44 -17.78
N ILE A 535 9.28 13.65 -17.11
CA ILE A 535 9.05 12.25 -17.50
C ILE A 535 8.19 12.11 -18.75
N LEU A 536 7.24 13.04 -18.99
CA LEU A 536 6.39 13.05 -20.18
C LEU A 536 7.15 13.37 -21.48
N GLN A 537 8.39 13.87 -21.41
CA GLN A 537 9.27 13.96 -22.60
C GLN A 537 9.51 12.59 -23.25
N ASN A 538 9.44 11.51 -22.46
CA ASN A 538 9.61 10.13 -22.91
C ASN A 538 8.28 9.37 -23.04
N GLU A 539 7.13 10.06 -23.11
CA GLU A 539 5.78 9.46 -23.08
C GLU A 539 5.61 8.26 -24.02
N GLN A 540 6.15 8.33 -25.24
CA GLN A 540 6.04 7.28 -26.26
C GLN A 540 6.66 5.94 -25.85
N TYR A 541 7.53 5.96 -24.83
CA TYR A 541 8.20 4.78 -24.30
C TYR A 541 7.50 4.21 -23.06
N LEU A 542 6.50 4.88 -22.50
CA LEU A 542 5.92 4.52 -21.22
C LEU A 542 4.63 3.68 -21.37
N ASP A 543 4.31 2.89 -20.34
CA ASP A 543 2.99 2.24 -20.22
C ASP A 543 1.90 3.32 -20.20
N ARG A 544 0.89 3.21 -21.08
CA ARG A 544 -0.24 4.14 -21.20
C ARG A 544 -0.94 4.40 -19.86
N ARG A 545 -1.01 3.40 -18.98
CA ARG A 545 -1.65 3.52 -17.67
C ARG A 545 -0.83 4.40 -16.73
N ILE A 546 0.50 4.32 -16.81
CA ILE A 546 1.39 5.20 -16.06
C ILE A 546 1.37 6.62 -16.62
N VAL A 547 1.34 6.79 -17.94
CA VAL A 547 1.15 8.11 -18.56
C VAL A 547 -0.13 8.76 -18.04
N ARG A 548 -1.23 8.01 -17.98
CA ARG A 548 -2.50 8.49 -17.42
C ARG A 548 -2.35 8.91 -15.95
N GLU A 549 -1.67 8.13 -15.12
CA GLU A 549 -1.43 8.46 -13.71
C GLU A 549 -0.57 9.72 -13.55
N ILE A 550 0.51 9.86 -14.33
CA ILE A 550 1.37 11.06 -14.35
C ILE A 550 0.55 12.28 -14.75
N ARG A 551 -0.25 12.18 -15.82
CA ARG A 551 -1.13 13.27 -16.28
C ARG A 551 -2.21 13.61 -15.26
N TYR A 552 -2.77 12.63 -14.55
CA TYR A 552 -3.73 12.87 -13.47
C TYR A 552 -3.14 13.77 -12.37
N TRP A 553 -1.91 13.47 -11.92
CA TRP A 553 -1.22 14.27 -10.92
C TRP A 553 -0.78 15.64 -11.43
N LEU A 554 -0.35 15.73 -12.70
CA LEU A 554 -0.07 17.00 -13.38
C LEU A 554 -1.31 17.89 -13.40
N CYS A 555 -2.43 17.40 -13.93
CA CYS A 555 -3.71 18.13 -13.97
C CYS A 555 -4.17 18.53 -12.56
N SER A 556 -4.06 17.63 -11.58
CA SER A 556 -4.40 17.93 -10.19
C SER A 556 -3.55 19.07 -9.62
N ALA A 557 -2.25 19.12 -9.93
CA ALA A 557 -1.33 20.18 -9.51
C ALA A 557 -1.59 21.51 -10.25
N LEU A 558 -1.83 21.46 -11.56
CA LEU A 558 -2.22 22.62 -12.36
C LEU A 558 -3.53 23.25 -11.84
N ALA A 559 -4.52 22.41 -11.49
CA ALA A 559 -5.78 22.87 -10.90
C ALA A 559 -5.54 23.63 -9.59
N ARG A 560 -4.71 23.10 -8.68
CA ARG A 560 -4.34 23.79 -7.43
C ARG A 560 -3.59 25.09 -7.65
N LYS A 561 -2.87 25.21 -8.77
CA LYS A 561 -2.17 26.43 -9.18
C LYS A 561 -3.05 27.39 -9.99
N ARG A 562 -4.32 27.06 -10.25
CA ARG A 562 -5.24 27.81 -11.12
C ARG A 562 -4.66 28.03 -12.53
N ASP A 563 -3.82 27.11 -12.99
CA ASP A 563 -3.12 27.21 -14.26
C ASP A 563 -4.01 26.69 -15.41
N ARG A 564 -4.24 27.54 -16.42
CA ARG A 564 -5.12 27.24 -17.57
C ARG A 564 -4.61 26.10 -18.44
N ARG A 565 -3.32 25.75 -18.37
CA ARG A 565 -2.73 24.60 -19.09
C ARG A 565 -3.45 23.28 -18.80
N ILE A 566 -4.14 23.17 -17.66
CA ILE A 566 -5.00 22.01 -17.37
C ILE A 566 -6.02 21.73 -18.48
N LEU A 567 -6.57 22.77 -19.12
CA LEU A 567 -7.61 22.61 -20.13
C LEU A 567 -7.11 21.90 -21.39
N GLU A 568 -5.81 21.97 -21.66
CA GLU A 568 -5.12 21.25 -22.73
C GLU A 568 -4.69 19.86 -22.28
N GLU A 569 -4.04 19.78 -21.11
CA GLU A 569 -3.50 18.52 -20.57
C GLU A 569 -4.59 17.49 -20.24
N VAL A 570 -5.75 17.95 -19.75
CA VAL A 570 -6.87 17.06 -19.43
C VAL A 570 -7.45 16.38 -20.66
N GLN A 571 -7.35 16.96 -21.87
CA GLN A 571 -7.85 16.34 -23.10
C GLN A 571 -7.14 15.03 -23.46
N LYS A 572 -5.97 14.78 -22.85
CA LYS A 572 -5.16 13.56 -23.03
C LYS A 572 -5.51 12.48 -21.99
N ILE A 573 -6.55 12.70 -21.19
CA ILE A 573 -7.05 11.76 -20.18
C ILE A 573 -8.43 11.26 -20.62
N ASP A 574 -8.62 9.94 -20.57
CA ASP A 574 -9.87 9.28 -20.91
C ASP A 574 -10.69 8.89 -19.67
N GLY A 575 -11.99 8.65 -19.87
CA GLY A 575 -12.88 8.07 -18.86
C GLY A 575 -13.34 9.06 -17.78
N PRO A 576 -13.78 8.57 -16.60
CA PRO A 576 -14.37 9.41 -15.56
C PRO A 576 -13.39 10.45 -14.99
N ASP A 577 -12.08 10.18 -15.04
CA ASP A 577 -11.06 11.11 -14.54
C ASP A 577 -11.03 12.44 -15.30
N HIS A 578 -11.35 12.42 -16.60
CA HIS A 578 -11.42 13.63 -17.43
C HIS A 578 -12.43 14.63 -16.86
N SER A 579 -13.68 14.18 -16.70
CA SER A 579 -14.76 15.01 -16.17
C SER A 579 -14.51 15.38 -14.72
N PHE A 580 -13.96 14.46 -13.92
CA PHE A 580 -13.59 14.74 -12.54
C PHE A 580 -12.58 15.89 -12.43
N LEU A 581 -11.47 15.84 -13.19
CA LEU A 581 -10.41 16.85 -13.15
C LEU A 581 -10.91 18.23 -13.61
N LEU A 582 -11.77 18.27 -14.62
CA LEU A 582 -12.44 19.51 -15.03
C LEU A 582 -13.35 20.06 -13.92
N GLY A 583 -14.18 19.21 -13.32
CA GLY A 583 -15.06 19.62 -12.22
C GLY A 583 -14.27 20.11 -11.00
N PHE A 584 -13.18 19.42 -10.67
CA PHE A 584 -12.25 19.83 -9.62
C PHE A 584 -11.61 21.19 -9.92
N TYR A 585 -11.13 21.41 -11.15
CA TYR A 585 -10.57 22.69 -11.57
C TYR A 585 -11.60 23.83 -11.51
N TYR A 586 -12.79 23.63 -12.07
CA TYR A 586 -13.86 24.63 -12.07
C TYR A 586 -14.26 25.03 -10.64
N ARG A 587 -14.31 24.07 -9.72
CA ARG A 587 -14.53 24.37 -8.29
C ARG A 587 -13.43 25.28 -7.72
N ILE A 588 -12.16 24.98 -8.00
CA ILE A 588 -11.03 25.76 -7.46
C ILE A 588 -11.03 27.21 -7.97
N ILE A 589 -11.47 27.45 -9.21
CA ILE A 589 -11.58 28.80 -9.78
C ILE A 589 -12.94 29.47 -9.55
N GLY A 590 -13.82 28.87 -8.73
CA GLY A 590 -15.11 29.46 -8.36
C GLY A 590 -16.25 29.27 -9.36
N ARG A 591 -16.06 28.51 -10.44
CA ARG A 591 -17.11 28.18 -11.42
C ARG A 591 -17.96 26.99 -10.93
N HIS A 592 -18.80 27.23 -9.93
CA HIS A 592 -19.50 26.16 -9.21
C HIS A 592 -20.52 25.39 -10.06
N GLU A 593 -21.26 26.05 -10.94
CA GLU A 593 -22.24 25.37 -11.82
C GLU A 593 -21.56 24.41 -12.80
N ASP A 594 -20.47 24.84 -13.45
CA ASP A 594 -19.67 23.99 -14.32
C ASP A 594 -19.05 22.81 -13.55
N ALA A 595 -18.63 23.05 -12.30
CA ALA A 595 -18.12 22.02 -11.42
C ALA A 595 -19.19 20.96 -11.11
N ILE A 596 -20.40 21.37 -10.74
CA ILE A 596 -21.54 20.47 -10.49
C ILE A 596 -21.84 19.63 -11.72
N GLN A 597 -21.94 20.26 -12.90
CA GLN A 597 -22.22 19.55 -14.16
C GLN A 597 -21.18 18.45 -14.43
N ARG A 598 -19.89 18.78 -14.33
CA ARG A 598 -18.80 17.84 -14.60
C ARG A 598 -18.68 16.73 -13.55
N LEU A 599 -18.92 17.04 -12.29
CA LEU A 599 -18.89 16.06 -11.20
C LEU A 599 -20.08 15.10 -11.29
N LYS A 600 -21.28 15.57 -11.63
CA LYS A 600 -22.44 14.71 -11.91
C LYS A 600 -22.16 13.77 -13.09
N GLN A 601 -21.62 14.30 -14.20
CA GLN A 601 -21.22 13.47 -15.34
C GLN A 601 -20.22 12.37 -14.94
N THR A 602 -19.32 12.66 -13.99
CA THR A 602 -18.39 11.66 -13.45
C THR A 602 -19.13 10.54 -12.72
N LEU A 603 -20.10 10.90 -11.87
CA LEU A 603 -20.90 9.93 -11.09
C LEU A 603 -21.90 9.15 -11.94
N GLU A 604 -22.37 9.70 -13.06
CA GLU A 604 -23.16 8.95 -14.05
C GLU A 604 -22.35 7.81 -14.68
N ILE A 605 -21.07 8.06 -14.98
CA ILE A 605 -20.16 7.05 -15.56
C ILE A 605 -19.65 6.09 -14.47
N ALA A 606 -19.37 6.61 -13.28
CA ALA A 606 -18.79 5.87 -12.16
C ALA A 606 -19.50 6.24 -10.83
N PRO A 607 -20.64 5.61 -10.51
CA PRO A 607 -21.46 5.96 -9.33
C PRO A 607 -20.71 5.91 -7.99
N TYR A 608 -19.74 5.00 -7.87
CA TYR A 608 -18.94 4.83 -6.65
C TYR A 608 -17.62 5.64 -6.66
N TYR A 609 -17.49 6.66 -7.51
CA TYR A 609 -16.30 7.50 -7.57
C TYR A 609 -16.23 8.42 -6.33
N TYR A 610 -15.63 7.91 -5.26
CA TYR A 610 -15.57 8.59 -3.95
C TYR A 610 -15.07 10.03 -4.01
N ARG A 611 -14.00 10.33 -4.76
CA ARG A 611 -13.47 11.71 -4.86
C ARG A 611 -14.46 12.66 -5.53
N ALA A 612 -15.17 12.20 -6.56
CA ALA A 612 -16.16 13.02 -7.27
C ALA A 612 -17.37 13.30 -6.36
N ASN A 613 -17.85 12.29 -5.62
CA ASN A 613 -18.93 12.46 -4.66
C ASN A 613 -18.55 13.47 -3.56
N ARG A 614 -17.36 13.30 -2.95
CA ARG A 614 -16.85 14.23 -1.94
C ARG A 614 -16.70 15.65 -2.47
N GLU A 615 -16.16 15.81 -3.68
CA GLU A 615 -16.01 17.13 -4.29
C GLU A 615 -17.37 17.76 -4.63
N LEU A 616 -18.36 16.97 -5.06
CA LEU A 616 -19.71 17.45 -5.32
C LEU A 616 -20.40 17.95 -4.04
N ILE A 617 -20.34 17.16 -2.96
CA ILE A 617 -20.81 17.57 -1.62
C ILE A 617 -20.15 18.89 -1.22
N GLN A 618 -18.83 19.02 -1.41
CA GLN A 618 -18.11 20.24 -1.07
C GLN A 618 -18.53 21.44 -1.92
N VAL A 619 -18.85 21.26 -3.21
CA VAL A 619 -19.38 22.33 -4.05
C VAL A 619 -20.74 22.78 -3.54
N TYR A 620 -21.65 21.85 -3.25
CA TYR A 620 -22.97 22.16 -2.69
C TYR A 620 -22.88 22.89 -1.35
N LEU A 621 -21.97 22.47 -0.47
CA LEU A 621 -21.70 23.17 0.78
C LEU A 621 -21.13 24.59 0.59
N ASN A 622 -20.33 24.82 -0.48
CA ASN A 622 -19.79 26.14 -0.79
C ASN A 622 -20.85 27.09 -1.39
N THR A 623 -21.89 26.53 -2.02
CA THR A 623 -23.02 27.26 -2.61
C THR A 623 -24.27 27.23 -1.71
N GLU A 624 -24.13 26.84 -0.44
CA GLU A 624 -25.22 26.76 0.54
C GLU A 624 -26.44 25.92 0.07
N GLN A 625 -26.23 24.99 -0.87
CA GLN A 625 -27.22 24.02 -1.38
C GLN A 625 -27.26 22.78 -0.49
N TYR A 626 -27.70 22.97 0.76
CA TYR A 626 -27.62 21.95 1.80
C TYR A 626 -28.56 20.76 1.57
N GLU A 627 -29.73 20.99 0.97
CA GLU A 627 -30.70 19.94 0.67
C GLU A 627 -30.16 18.96 -0.38
N GLU A 628 -29.52 19.48 -1.43
CA GLU A 628 -28.88 18.69 -2.48
C GLU A 628 -27.69 17.90 -1.95
N ALA A 629 -26.93 18.46 -1.00
CA ALA A 629 -25.80 17.78 -0.37
C ALA A 629 -26.22 16.71 0.65
N PHE A 630 -27.40 16.83 1.26
CA PHE A 630 -27.77 16.07 2.46
C PHE A 630 -27.73 14.56 2.25
N SER A 631 -28.39 14.07 1.18
CA SER A 631 -28.47 12.63 0.89
C SER A 631 -27.08 12.03 0.61
N LEU A 632 -26.27 12.71 -0.20
CA LEU A 632 -24.91 12.30 -0.56
C LEU A 632 -23.97 12.29 0.65
N ALA A 633 -24.06 13.31 1.51
CA ALA A 633 -23.25 13.42 2.72
C ALA A 633 -23.63 12.35 3.75
N ARG A 634 -24.93 12.10 3.92
CA ARG A 634 -25.45 11.03 4.79
C ARG A 634 -24.95 9.66 4.34
N GLU A 635 -25.12 9.34 3.06
CA GLU A 635 -24.63 8.06 2.50
C GLU A 635 -23.13 7.91 2.67
N SER A 636 -22.35 8.95 2.38
CA SER A 636 -20.89 8.95 2.56
C SER A 636 -20.47 8.68 4.01
N TYR A 637 -21.18 9.26 4.99
CA TYR A 637 -20.95 9.00 6.40
C TYR A 637 -21.25 7.54 6.79
N TYR A 638 -22.40 6.99 6.36
CA TYR A 638 -22.73 5.60 6.69
C TYR A 638 -21.79 4.59 6.03
N ASN A 639 -21.18 4.93 4.89
CA ASN A 639 -20.16 4.11 4.24
C ASN A 639 -18.79 4.14 4.96
N ASP A 640 -18.40 5.26 5.57
CA ASP A 640 -17.16 5.39 6.35
C ASP A 640 -17.34 6.37 7.52
N LYS A 641 -17.82 5.85 8.65
CA LYS A 641 -18.19 6.62 9.84
C LYS A 641 -16.99 7.25 10.55
N ASN A 642 -15.79 6.68 10.37
CA ASN A 642 -14.56 7.15 11.01
C ASN A 642 -13.86 8.24 10.20
N ASN A 643 -14.37 8.58 9.02
CA ASN A 643 -13.79 9.63 8.19
C ASN A 643 -14.22 11.02 8.69
N PRO A 644 -13.28 11.87 9.14
CA PRO A 644 -13.63 13.18 9.69
C PRO A 644 -14.26 14.12 8.66
N TYR A 645 -13.94 13.97 7.37
CA TYR A 645 -14.55 14.77 6.32
C TYR A 645 -16.00 14.37 6.08
N ASN A 646 -16.34 13.08 6.18
CA ASN A 646 -17.72 12.62 6.03
C ASN A 646 -18.55 13.05 7.24
N LEU A 647 -18.01 12.89 8.46
CA LEU A 647 -18.59 13.41 9.70
C LEU A 647 -18.92 14.90 9.59
N GLN A 648 -17.94 15.73 9.22
CA GLN A 648 -18.12 17.18 9.09
C GLN A 648 -19.14 17.53 8.00
N SER A 649 -19.08 16.88 6.84
CA SER A 649 -19.98 17.18 5.72
C SER A 649 -21.42 16.84 6.08
N TYR A 650 -21.65 15.68 6.69
CA TYR A 650 -22.98 15.29 7.13
C TYR A 650 -23.50 16.18 8.25
N PHE A 651 -22.66 16.53 9.23
CA PHE A 651 -23.01 17.48 10.29
C PHE A 651 -23.47 18.83 9.71
N ARG A 652 -22.70 19.39 8.77
CA ARG A 652 -23.02 20.69 8.14
C ARG A 652 -24.33 20.67 7.36
N CYS A 653 -24.66 19.56 6.70
CA CYS A 653 -25.96 19.42 6.05
C CYS A 653 -27.09 19.26 7.08
N LEU A 654 -26.92 18.36 8.06
CA LEU A 654 -27.95 18.02 9.05
C LEU A 654 -28.36 19.23 9.90
N ILE A 655 -27.39 20.03 10.36
CA ILE A 655 -27.66 21.22 11.19
C ILE A 655 -28.45 22.29 10.43
N ARG A 656 -28.37 22.31 9.10
CA ARG A 656 -29.05 23.29 8.23
C ARG A 656 -30.44 22.81 7.78
N VAL A 657 -30.58 21.52 7.47
CA VAL A 657 -31.82 20.94 6.93
C VAL A 657 -32.80 20.57 8.04
N GLU A 658 -32.34 19.83 9.06
CA GLU A 658 -33.22 19.29 10.11
C GLU A 658 -32.98 19.96 11.48
N GLY A 659 -31.79 20.54 11.68
CA GLY A 659 -31.47 21.45 12.78
C GLY A 659 -31.85 20.89 14.16
N THR A 660 -32.76 21.59 14.85
CA THR A 660 -33.21 21.26 16.21
C THR A 660 -33.96 19.94 16.34
N LYS A 661 -34.38 19.32 15.23
CA LYS A 661 -35.15 18.06 15.24
C LYS A 661 -34.28 16.81 15.48
N GLN A 662 -32.97 16.90 15.22
CA GLN A 662 -32.05 15.75 15.22
C GLN A 662 -30.84 15.99 16.14
N LYS A 663 -31.09 16.49 17.35
CA LYS A 663 -30.02 16.82 18.32
C LYS A 663 -29.19 15.59 18.71
N ASP A 664 -29.80 14.41 18.79
CA ASP A 664 -29.10 13.18 19.14
C ASP A 664 -28.07 12.81 18.06
N GLU A 665 -28.48 12.82 16.79
CA GLU A 665 -27.59 12.52 15.66
C GLU A 665 -26.48 13.57 15.52
N LEU A 666 -26.79 14.87 15.68
CA LEU A 666 -25.78 15.93 15.72
C LEU A 666 -24.75 15.71 16.85
N THR A 667 -25.20 15.26 18.03
CA THR A 667 -24.32 14.98 19.17
C THR A 667 -23.41 13.77 18.90
N ILE A 668 -23.93 12.73 18.24
CA ILE A 668 -23.15 11.58 17.79
C ILE A 668 -22.03 12.04 16.83
N LEU A 669 -22.35 12.87 15.84
CA LEU A 669 -21.38 13.39 14.88
C LEU A 669 -20.31 14.27 15.55
N LEU A 670 -20.71 15.13 16.51
CA LEU A 670 -19.78 15.95 17.30
C LEU A 670 -18.82 15.10 18.13
N ASN A 671 -19.33 14.08 18.82
CA ASN A 671 -18.50 13.14 19.57
C ASN A 671 -17.57 12.33 18.66
N GLY A 672 -18.06 11.96 17.47
CA GLY A 672 -17.25 11.34 16.42
C GLY A 672 -16.07 12.22 16.01
N LEU A 673 -16.28 13.51 15.76
CA LEU A 673 -15.21 14.47 15.46
C LEU A 673 -14.25 14.67 16.65
N LYS A 674 -14.78 14.77 17.86
CA LYS A 674 -14.00 14.99 19.09
C LYS A 674 -13.01 13.85 19.36
N ASN A 675 -13.43 12.61 19.15
CA ASN A 675 -12.67 11.40 19.47
C ASN A 675 -11.84 10.87 18.27
N ASN A 676 -11.84 11.59 17.14
CA ASN A 676 -11.15 11.15 15.93
C ASN A 676 -9.64 11.46 16.00
N SER A 677 -8.80 10.49 15.63
CA SER A 677 -7.34 10.62 15.70
C SER A 677 -6.71 11.50 14.61
N HIS A 678 -7.43 11.83 13.54
CA HIS A 678 -6.91 12.64 12.45
C HIS A 678 -6.68 14.10 12.89
N GLU A 679 -5.54 14.69 12.48
CA GLU A 679 -5.07 16.03 12.94
C GLU A 679 -6.13 17.14 12.79
N LYS A 680 -6.83 17.16 11.64
CA LYS A 680 -7.85 18.17 11.35
C LYS A 680 -9.13 18.04 12.18
N SER A 681 -9.39 16.90 12.79
CA SER A 681 -10.67 16.64 13.46
C SER A 681 -10.90 17.57 14.65
N LYS A 682 -9.82 18.04 15.29
CA LYS A 682 -9.89 19.02 16.38
C LYS A 682 -10.49 20.36 15.93
N GLU A 683 -10.03 20.88 14.79
CA GLU A 683 -10.61 22.09 14.20
C GLU A 683 -12.05 21.85 13.75
N MET A 684 -12.31 20.70 13.12
CA MET A 684 -13.63 20.38 12.59
C MET A 684 -14.64 20.25 13.73
N TYR A 685 -14.22 19.69 14.86
CA TYR A 685 -15.02 19.61 16.08
C TYR A 685 -15.34 21.00 16.64
N GLN A 686 -14.35 21.88 16.80
CA GLN A 686 -14.59 23.21 17.37
C GLN A 686 -15.49 24.08 16.47
N THR A 687 -15.28 24.03 15.16
CA THR A 687 -16.13 24.75 14.20
C THR A 687 -17.55 24.18 14.15
N ALA A 688 -17.71 22.85 14.16
CA ALA A 688 -19.01 22.20 14.26
C ALA A 688 -19.72 22.50 15.59
N LEU A 689 -18.98 22.55 16.71
CA LEU A 689 -19.53 22.87 18.03
C LEU A 689 -20.03 24.32 18.09
N ALA A 690 -19.28 25.26 17.52
CA ALA A 690 -19.73 26.66 17.40
C ALA A 690 -21.02 26.75 16.56
N GLN A 691 -21.10 26.02 15.45
CA GLN A 691 -22.32 25.93 14.64
C GLN A 691 -23.48 25.27 15.42
N TYR A 692 -23.22 24.24 16.22
CA TYR A 692 -24.24 23.62 17.06
C TYR A 692 -24.84 24.63 18.04
N TYR A 693 -24.00 25.39 18.76
CA TYR A 693 -24.47 26.43 19.67
C TYR A 693 -25.26 27.52 18.94
N ALA A 694 -24.79 27.97 17.78
CA ALA A 694 -25.48 28.98 17.01
C ALA A 694 -26.83 28.47 16.47
N PHE A 695 -26.88 27.32 15.83
CA PHE A 695 -28.04 26.92 15.01
C PHE A 695 -28.98 25.91 15.68
N ALA A 696 -28.52 25.08 16.61
CA ALA A 696 -29.37 24.14 17.35
C ALA A 696 -29.76 24.64 18.75
N GLU A 697 -28.90 25.43 19.41
CA GLU A 697 -29.20 25.99 20.74
C GLU A 697 -29.62 27.47 20.72
N ASN A 698 -29.40 28.18 19.61
CA ASN A 698 -29.60 29.63 19.52
C ASN A 698 -28.84 30.42 20.61
N ASN A 699 -27.62 29.97 20.94
CA ASN A 699 -26.75 30.60 21.92
C ASN A 699 -25.56 31.29 21.21
N ASP A 700 -25.80 32.50 20.71
CA ASP A 700 -24.81 33.24 19.94
C ASP A 700 -23.55 33.59 20.76
N PHE A 701 -23.71 33.88 22.06
CA PHE A 701 -22.57 34.16 22.95
C PHE A 701 -21.61 32.96 23.05
N LYS A 702 -22.14 31.76 23.36
CA LYS A 702 -21.32 30.54 23.40
C LYS A 702 -20.73 30.20 22.03
N ALA A 703 -21.49 30.43 20.97
CA ALA A 703 -21.03 30.16 19.60
C ALA A 703 -19.83 31.04 19.22
N ILE A 704 -19.91 32.35 19.50
CA ILE A 704 -18.83 33.32 19.23
C ILE A 704 -17.60 32.98 20.08
N GLN A 705 -17.77 32.70 21.38
CA GLN A 705 -16.67 32.30 22.25
C GLN A 705 -15.96 31.05 21.71
N THR A 706 -16.73 30.02 21.33
CA THR A 706 -16.18 28.75 20.83
C THR A 706 -15.43 28.93 19.51
N VAL A 707 -15.94 29.77 18.59
CA VAL A 707 -15.25 30.00 17.31
C VAL A 707 -14.02 30.89 17.46
N ASP A 708 -14.01 31.81 18.42
CA ASP A 708 -12.82 32.61 18.75
C ASP A 708 -11.72 31.74 19.37
N ASP A 709 -12.06 30.80 20.25
CA ASP A 709 -11.13 29.79 20.75
C ASP A 709 -10.55 28.92 19.59
N ALA A 710 -11.38 28.63 18.59
CA ALA A 710 -10.94 27.91 17.39
C ALA A 710 -9.99 28.75 16.52
N ILE A 711 -10.25 30.04 16.36
CA ILE A 711 -9.36 30.97 15.66
C ILE A 711 -8.01 31.08 16.40
N ALA A 712 -8.04 31.17 17.73
CA ALA A 712 -6.82 31.21 18.54
C ALA A 712 -6.00 29.91 18.43
N SER A 713 -6.67 28.76 18.40
CA SER A 713 -6.03 27.44 18.26
C SER A 713 -5.52 27.18 16.85
N PHE A 714 -6.19 27.71 15.82
CA PHE A 714 -5.92 27.46 14.40
C PHE A 714 -5.79 28.75 13.57
N PRO A 715 -4.87 29.65 13.91
CA PRO A 715 -4.86 31.02 13.37
C PRO A 715 -4.60 31.10 11.86
N LYS A 716 -3.93 30.10 11.28
CA LYS A 716 -3.62 30.03 9.84
C LYS A 716 -4.71 29.35 9.01
N ASN A 717 -5.75 28.82 9.65
CA ASN A 717 -6.81 28.10 8.98
C ASN A 717 -8.00 29.04 8.70
N MET A 718 -8.51 29.01 7.47
CA MET A 718 -9.62 29.89 7.05
C MET A 718 -10.99 29.48 7.59
N TYR A 719 -11.23 28.19 7.88
CA TYR A 719 -12.59 27.72 8.20
C TYR A 719 -13.17 28.26 9.52
N PRO A 720 -12.39 28.44 10.61
CA PRO A 720 -12.88 29.13 11.81
C PRO A 720 -13.38 30.55 11.50
N TYR A 721 -12.65 31.32 10.70
CA TYR A 721 -13.06 32.66 10.26
C TYR A 721 -14.35 32.66 9.45
N LEU A 722 -14.47 31.74 8.48
CA LEU A 722 -15.69 31.58 7.69
C LEU A 722 -16.89 31.19 8.56
N THR A 723 -16.67 30.31 9.54
CA THR A 723 -17.69 29.89 10.51
C THR A 723 -18.14 31.07 11.38
N LYS A 724 -17.20 31.90 11.83
CA LYS A 724 -17.51 33.13 12.58
C LYS A 724 -18.38 34.07 11.75
N LEU A 725 -18.03 34.30 10.48
CA LEU A 725 -18.85 35.12 9.58
C LEU A 725 -20.26 34.54 9.36
N GLU A 726 -20.41 33.23 9.21
CA GLU A 726 -21.72 32.58 9.12
C GLU A 726 -22.58 32.82 10.38
N ILE A 727 -21.99 32.71 11.57
CA ILE A 727 -22.67 32.93 12.85
C ILE A 727 -23.06 34.41 13.00
N LEU A 728 -22.14 35.33 12.71
CA LEU A 728 -22.40 36.77 12.82
C LEU A 728 -23.44 37.26 11.82
N ARG A 729 -23.46 36.68 10.61
CA ARG A 729 -24.50 36.95 9.59
C ARG A 729 -25.88 36.53 10.13
N LYS A 730 -25.97 35.36 10.77
CA LYS A 730 -27.22 34.87 11.38
C LYS A 730 -27.70 35.78 12.52
N SER A 731 -26.80 36.26 13.38
CA SER A 731 -27.14 37.15 14.50
C SER A 731 -27.26 38.63 14.12
N ASN A 732 -27.05 38.98 12.84
CA ASN A 732 -27.02 40.34 12.31
C ASN A 732 -26.08 41.31 13.07
N ASN A 733 -24.92 40.83 13.53
CA ASN A 733 -23.96 41.64 14.30
C ASN A 733 -22.94 42.33 13.37
N ILE A 734 -23.36 43.44 12.76
CA ILE A 734 -22.58 44.17 11.74
C ILE A 734 -21.22 44.67 12.26
N SER A 735 -21.14 45.13 13.51
CA SER A 735 -19.89 45.66 14.07
C SER A 735 -18.80 44.59 14.17
N GLU A 736 -19.15 43.38 14.62
CA GLU A 736 -18.21 42.27 14.67
C GLU A 736 -17.92 41.68 13.27
N ILE A 737 -18.86 41.79 12.31
CA ILE A 737 -18.58 41.45 10.90
C ILE A 737 -17.47 42.33 10.35
N GLU A 738 -17.54 43.65 10.55
CA GLU A 738 -16.51 44.59 10.10
C GLU A 738 -15.14 44.24 10.69
N LYS A 739 -15.09 43.98 12.00
CA LYS A 739 -13.85 43.60 12.69
C LYS A 739 -13.26 42.30 12.14
N THR A 740 -14.11 41.29 11.93
CA THR A 740 -13.68 39.98 11.42
C THR A 740 -13.19 40.08 9.97
N ILE A 741 -13.83 40.89 9.12
CA ILE A 741 -13.37 41.13 7.74
C ILE A 741 -11.99 41.80 7.74
N LYS A 742 -11.79 42.83 8.56
CA LYS A 742 -10.47 43.49 8.68
C LYS A 742 -9.39 42.53 9.18
N GLU A 743 -9.73 41.65 10.12
CA GLU A 743 -8.80 40.61 10.59
C GLU A 743 -8.42 39.64 9.46
N ILE A 744 -9.38 39.20 8.65
CA ILE A 744 -9.14 38.33 7.49
C ILE A 744 -8.23 39.04 6.46
N GLU A 745 -8.57 40.28 6.09
CA GLU A 745 -7.82 41.08 5.11
C GLU A 745 -6.39 41.38 5.59
N GLY A 746 -6.16 41.51 6.90
CA GLY A 746 -4.82 41.70 7.46
C GLY A 746 -3.99 40.42 7.64
N LYS A 747 -4.62 39.24 7.60
CA LYS A 747 -3.97 37.96 7.97
C LYS A 747 -3.71 37.02 6.81
N PHE A 748 -4.55 37.05 5.78
CA PHE A 748 -4.44 36.16 4.62
C PHE A 748 -3.92 36.91 3.40
N ASP A 749 -3.03 36.28 2.64
CA ASP A 749 -2.52 36.79 1.37
C ASP A 749 -3.65 36.97 0.35
N GLU A 750 -3.59 38.02 -0.49
CA GLU A 750 -4.66 38.40 -1.42
C GLU A 750 -5.12 37.27 -2.37
N ASP A 751 -4.27 36.28 -2.64
CA ASP A 751 -4.57 35.12 -3.50
C ASP A 751 -5.25 33.95 -2.76
N SER A 752 -5.39 34.06 -1.43
CA SER A 752 -6.01 33.06 -0.55
C SER A 752 -7.44 32.71 -0.98
N ASP A 753 -7.77 31.42 -0.85
CA ASP A 753 -9.10 30.88 -1.19
C ASP A 753 -10.23 31.52 -0.37
N ILE A 754 -9.94 32.10 0.81
CA ILE A 754 -10.94 32.68 1.71
C ILE A 754 -11.71 33.84 1.05
N PHE A 755 -11.05 34.63 0.22
CA PHE A 755 -11.63 35.82 -0.44
C PHE A 755 -12.66 35.47 -1.52
N MET A 756 -12.66 34.22 -2.00
CA MET A 756 -13.65 33.73 -2.97
C MET A 756 -14.80 32.98 -2.31
N LYS A 757 -14.85 32.88 -0.98
CA LYS A 757 -15.89 32.12 -0.27
C LYS A 757 -17.15 32.94 -0.09
N LEU A 758 -18.30 32.29 -0.27
CA LEU A 758 -19.61 32.93 -0.14
C LEU A 758 -19.81 33.61 1.22
N SER A 759 -19.41 32.99 2.33
CA SER A 759 -19.54 33.59 3.66
C SER A 759 -18.77 34.92 3.80
N PHE A 760 -17.58 35.02 3.17
CA PHE A 760 -16.82 36.27 3.13
C PHE A 760 -17.48 37.31 2.22
N LEU A 761 -17.78 36.92 0.97
CA LEU A 761 -18.36 37.81 -0.03
C LEU A 761 -19.73 38.37 0.38
N SER A 762 -20.60 37.51 0.94
CA SER A 762 -21.92 37.91 1.43
C SER A 762 -21.83 38.85 2.63
N CYS A 763 -20.97 38.59 3.62
CA CYS A 763 -20.77 39.50 4.75
C CYS A 763 -20.14 40.83 4.33
N LYS A 764 -19.17 40.80 3.39
CA LYS A 764 -18.57 42.03 2.82
C LYS A 764 -19.61 42.84 2.07
N TYR A 765 -20.46 42.18 1.29
CA TYR A 765 -21.60 42.80 0.63
C TYR A 765 -22.55 43.46 1.64
N ILE A 766 -23.03 42.73 2.65
CA ILE A 766 -23.94 43.24 3.69
C ILE A 766 -23.34 44.47 4.40
N LEU A 767 -22.05 44.42 4.75
CA LEU A 767 -21.36 45.54 5.38
C LEU A 767 -21.37 46.78 4.48
N GLN A 768 -21.10 46.65 3.17
CA GLN A 768 -21.14 47.78 2.25
C GLN A 768 -22.55 48.37 2.08
N VAL A 769 -23.58 47.53 2.11
CA VAL A 769 -24.98 47.99 2.09
C VAL A 769 -25.28 48.82 3.33
N GLN A 770 -24.89 48.34 4.52
CA GLN A 770 -25.10 49.04 5.80
C GLN A 770 -24.32 50.35 5.92
N LEU A 771 -23.12 50.42 5.33
CA LEU A 771 -22.32 51.64 5.27
C LEU A 771 -22.81 52.65 4.22
N GLY A 772 -23.85 52.32 3.42
CA GLY A 772 -24.39 53.19 2.38
C GLY A 772 -23.59 53.19 1.06
N ASN A 773 -22.58 52.34 0.93
CA ASN A 773 -21.69 52.26 -0.24
C ASN A 773 -22.32 51.41 -1.36
N LYS A 774 -23.44 51.88 -1.93
CA LYS A 774 -24.27 51.14 -2.89
C LYS A 774 -23.51 50.68 -4.14
N GLU A 775 -22.63 51.51 -4.69
CA GLU A 775 -21.83 51.16 -5.87
C GLU A 775 -20.90 49.97 -5.60
N GLN A 776 -20.23 49.97 -4.45
CA GLN A 776 -19.31 48.91 -4.07
C GLN A 776 -20.05 47.61 -3.73
N ALA A 777 -21.22 47.69 -3.09
CA ALA A 777 -22.10 46.55 -2.87
C ALA A 777 -22.56 45.92 -4.20
N LEU A 778 -23.01 46.73 -5.16
CA LEU A 778 -23.43 46.24 -6.49
C LEU A 778 -22.26 45.65 -7.29
N LYS A 779 -21.04 46.16 -7.13
CA LYS A 779 -19.84 45.59 -7.74
C LYS A 779 -19.56 44.18 -7.23
N ILE A 780 -19.60 43.96 -5.91
CA ILE A 780 -19.44 42.63 -5.31
C ILE A 780 -20.54 41.69 -5.83
N LEU A 781 -21.79 42.16 -5.80
CA LEU A 781 -22.95 41.37 -6.22
C LEU A 781 -22.88 40.93 -7.70
N ASN A 782 -22.54 41.84 -8.61
CA ASN A 782 -22.55 41.55 -10.05
C ASN A 782 -21.26 40.90 -10.57
N LYS A 783 -20.10 41.22 -9.98
CA LYS A 783 -18.81 40.72 -10.47
C LYS A 783 -18.38 39.45 -9.75
N GLU A 784 -18.59 39.37 -8.45
CA GLU A 784 -18.05 38.29 -7.62
C GLU A 784 -19.13 37.25 -7.28
N ILE A 785 -20.37 37.67 -7.03
CA ILE A 785 -21.46 36.75 -6.69
C ILE A 785 -22.14 36.19 -7.95
N LYS A 786 -22.65 37.05 -8.84
CA LYS A 786 -23.41 36.61 -10.04
C LYS A 786 -22.62 35.69 -10.98
N GLN A 787 -21.30 35.88 -11.07
CA GLN A 787 -20.46 35.11 -11.99
C GLN A 787 -20.09 33.73 -11.45
N ASN A 788 -20.07 33.56 -10.12
CA ASN A 788 -19.47 32.40 -9.47
C ASN A 788 -20.48 31.54 -8.69
N PHE A 789 -21.64 32.10 -8.35
CA PHE A 789 -22.67 31.43 -7.54
C PHE A 789 -24.01 31.33 -8.26
N SER A 790 -24.89 30.49 -7.71
CA SER A 790 -26.21 30.23 -8.30
C SER A 790 -27.06 31.51 -8.38
N LYS A 791 -27.97 31.54 -9.35
CA LYS A 791 -28.92 32.64 -9.52
C LYS A 791 -29.74 32.88 -8.25
N THR A 792 -30.10 31.81 -7.53
CA THR A 792 -30.83 31.88 -6.26
C THR A 792 -30.07 32.66 -5.19
N ILE A 793 -28.75 32.45 -5.04
CA ILE A 793 -27.93 33.21 -4.09
C ILE A 793 -27.92 34.69 -4.46
N TYR A 794 -27.72 34.98 -5.75
CA TYR A 794 -27.73 36.35 -6.26
C TYR A 794 -29.07 37.04 -5.99
N ASP A 795 -30.17 36.38 -6.32
CA ASP A 795 -31.52 36.92 -6.16
C ASP A 795 -31.85 37.16 -4.67
N ASN A 796 -31.43 36.26 -3.77
CA ASN A 796 -31.61 36.42 -2.32
C ASN A 796 -30.88 37.64 -1.76
N LEU A 797 -29.59 37.80 -2.11
CA LEU A 797 -28.80 38.96 -1.67
C LEU A 797 -29.29 40.26 -2.32
N LEU A 798 -29.75 40.21 -3.57
CA LEU A 798 -30.39 41.35 -4.23
C LEU A 798 -31.72 41.73 -3.55
N ALA A 799 -32.51 40.75 -3.10
CA ALA A 799 -33.73 41.02 -2.35
C ALA A 799 -33.44 41.67 -0.99
N GLU A 800 -32.35 41.31 -0.31
CA GLU A 800 -31.87 41.99 0.89
C GLU A 800 -31.42 43.44 0.60
N PHE A 801 -30.76 43.68 -0.55
CA PHE A 801 -30.43 45.04 -1.02
C PHE A 801 -31.65 45.94 -1.06
N ASN A 802 -32.74 45.43 -1.62
CA ASN A 802 -33.94 46.22 -1.93
C ASN A 802 -34.81 46.46 -0.70
N LYS A 803 -34.53 45.79 0.42
CA LYS A 803 -35.23 45.96 1.71
C LYS A 803 -34.59 47.05 2.59
N ILE A 804 -33.36 47.47 2.28
CA ILE A 804 -32.55 48.48 3.00
C ILE A 804 -32.49 49.75 2.16
#